data_AF-A0A4Q2LZ83-F1
#
_entry.id   AF-A0A4Q2LZ83-F1
#
_cell.length_a   1.000
_cell.length_b   1.000
_cell.length_c   1.000
_cell.angle_alpha   90.00
_cell.angle_beta   90.00
_cell.angle_gamma   90.00
#
_symmetry.space_group_name_H-M   'P 1'
#
loop_
_entity.id
_entity.type
_entity.pdbx_description
1 polymer ?
#
loop_
_entity_poly.entity_id
_entity_poly.type
_entity_poly.pdbx_seq_one_letter_code
_entity_poly.pdbx_strand_id
1 'polypeptide(L)'
;MNLDDHIAAWDDAVIKILDIRHVIVHPGELLAAYLLPASGFIYSVRGSADLSLDGMIYEARQFHIAHVGKGMRLSIDALEEFEYFLLFYRADLSRLQSGRRERTRLPDRQNPFLFPYNFLPNEPLPLRRIVSRMKNIWVYSSKLERLQIKGLFYQFLHELMGQLKLQGIVASKPEVVSRTLRYLHDHYRENVTLDALAEIMNYSPRHLSTKFKEQTGASPIDYLIRLRLDYAKELLLDTNASLRDIAIEVGYTDVYYFSRVFKKHIGLSPAHFKNVERQRHASEDRPCNPAECSIGARRIARYIGDDNHYQYKSGGSVKMIRNTKSSMALTILLSLTLLLGACSAGAGNTTAGGNSAGGNTGTSTTATGSGDAGATGSNGGSAVGNQQAASSDNAGAQTQTRTVATMFGDIEVPQQPKRIIVDLYLGSMIALGITPVGTPELNLKNPYYTEFLGGVEDIGEYETISLEKVLALEPDLIITGNDQLYEQFSKIAPTIVVPFGELKNAHEEITYFGKALGREVDAKKWLDDYDQRIASARESVAEVIADDAVFSIMQYNKKGVLVFGDNFGRGGQAVYTALGLQPPAAKKEELMTEQLLEVSEEALPEYVGDYIIMTTEEVTLEGLKNDPVWSTLDPVKNDRVFTWSSDHSWYFDPIATLSQTEEIAAWLTGKSTKQ
;
A
#
# COMPACT_ATOMS: atom_id res chain seq x y z
N MET A 1 16.13 5.76 -1.70
CA MET A 1 16.92 6.18 -0.53
C MET A 1 18.28 6.59 -1.03
N ASN A 2 18.84 7.72 -0.60
CA ASN A 2 20.19 8.11 -1.01
C ASN A 2 21.20 7.10 -0.42
N LEU A 3 22.31 6.84 -1.11
CA LEU A 3 23.33 5.89 -0.67
C LEU A 3 23.96 6.31 0.67
N ASP A 4 24.05 7.61 0.94
CA ASP A 4 24.57 8.10 2.23
C ASP A 4 23.63 7.75 3.40
N ASP A 5 22.31 7.77 3.21
CA ASP A 5 21.34 7.29 4.21
C ASP A 5 21.43 5.77 4.39
N HIS A 6 21.71 5.04 3.31
CA HIS A 6 21.96 3.60 3.35
C HIS A 6 23.18 3.28 4.21
N ILE A 7 24.29 3.98 3.97
CA ILE A 7 25.54 3.80 4.73
C ILE A 7 25.30 4.16 6.20
N ALA A 8 24.61 5.25 6.48
CA ALA A 8 24.29 5.67 7.83
C ALA A 8 23.47 4.61 8.61
N ALA A 9 22.47 4.01 7.97
CA ALA A 9 21.70 2.93 8.59
C ALA A 9 22.54 1.69 8.91
N TRP A 10 23.53 1.34 8.07
CA TRP A 10 24.44 0.23 8.33
C TRP A 10 25.42 0.52 9.48
N ASP A 11 25.83 1.78 9.65
CA ASP A 11 26.71 2.21 10.74
C ASP A 11 25.98 2.13 12.10
N ASP A 12 24.71 2.54 12.13
CA ASP A 12 23.90 2.60 13.36
C ASP A 12 23.32 1.22 13.77
N ALA A 13 23.30 0.24 12.87
CA ALA A 13 22.64 -1.05 13.10
C ALA A 13 23.49 -2.07 13.87
N VAL A 14 22.86 -2.75 14.82
CA VAL A 14 23.44 -3.91 15.49
C VAL A 14 23.24 -5.15 14.62
N ILE A 15 24.31 -5.59 13.96
CA ILE A 15 24.25 -6.76 13.07
C ILE A 15 24.57 -8.07 13.80
N LYS A 16 23.77 -9.10 13.53
CA LYS A 16 23.99 -10.50 13.87
C LYS A 16 23.98 -11.37 12.62
N ILE A 17 25.11 -12.04 12.34
CA ILE A 17 25.20 -13.02 11.25
C ILE A 17 24.56 -14.32 11.70
N LEU A 18 23.62 -14.83 10.89
CA LEU A 18 22.79 -15.99 11.21
C LEU A 18 23.28 -17.27 10.55
N ASP A 19 23.69 -17.20 9.28
CA ASP A 19 24.15 -18.36 8.52
C ASP A 19 25.03 -17.94 7.32
N ILE A 20 25.96 -18.81 6.92
CA ILE A 20 26.81 -18.64 5.74
C ILE A 20 26.87 -19.96 4.98
N ARG A 21 26.23 -19.97 3.80
CA ARG A 21 26.15 -21.12 2.91
C ARG A 21 27.02 -20.92 1.69
N HIS A 22 27.50 -22.03 1.17
CA HIS A 22 28.17 -22.14 -0.12
C HIS A 22 27.44 -23.26 -0.86
N VAL A 23 26.87 -22.93 -1.99
CA VAL A 23 25.94 -23.80 -2.72
C VAL A 23 26.38 -23.87 -4.18
N ILE A 24 26.31 -25.06 -4.74
CA ILE A 24 26.51 -25.33 -6.16
C ILE A 24 25.18 -25.93 -6.64
N VAL A 25 24.62 -25.35 -7.70
CA VAL A 25 23.38 -25.81 -8.34
C VAL A 25 23.73 -26.27 -9.74
N HIS A 26 23.33 -27.49 -10.09
CA HIS A 26 23.58 -28.03 -11.42
C HIS A 26 22.46 -27.66 -12.41
N PRO A 27 22.71 -27.67 -13.73
CA PRO A 27 21.71 -27.33 -14.72
C PRO A 27 20.46 -28.21 -14.61
N GLY A 28 19.29 -27.60 -14.57
CA GLY A 28 18.00 -28.30 -14.40
C GLY A 28 17.65 -28.70 -12.96
N GLU A 29 18.52 -28.44 -11.98
CA GLU A 29 18.16 -28.49 -10.57
C GLU A 29 17.47 -27.17 -10.18
N LEU A 30 16.17 -27.24 -9.92
CA LEU A 30 15.42 -26.11 -9.39
C LEU A 30 15.62 -26.04 -7.87
N LEU A 31 16.16 -24.92 -7.38
CA LEU A 31 16.02 -24.64 -5.96
C LEU A 31 14.57 -24.19 -5.71
N ALA A 32 13.76 -25.10 -5.13
CA ALA A 32 12.34 -24.87 -4.91
C ALA A 32 12.09 -23.52 -4.20
N ALA A 33 11.12 -22.77 -4.71
CA ALA A 33 10.81 -21.43 -4.23
C ALA A 33 10.50 -21.46 -2.72
N TYR A 34 11.33 -20.80 -1.91
CA TYR A 34 11.14 -20.74 -0.46
C TYR A 34 11.20 -19.30 0.06
N LEU A 35 10.49 -19.05 1.16
CA LEU A 35 10.50 -17.76 1.84
C LEU A 35 11.78 -17.60 2.64
N LEU A 36 12.50 -16.50 2.41
CA LEU A 36 13.75 -16.24 3.08
C LEU A 36 13.51 -15.95 4.58
N PRO A 37 14.15 -16.72 5.49
CA PRO A 37 13.92 -16.58 6.94
C PRO A 37 14.55 -15.31 7.53
N ALA A 38 15.48 -14.68 6.79
CA ALA A 38 16.18 -13.47 7.17
C ALA A 38 16.70 -12.74 5.92
N SER A 39 17.09 -11.47 6.08
CA SER A 39 17.77 -10.73 5.01
C SER A 39 19.16 -11.31 4.74
N GLY A 40 19.65 -11.12 3.51
CA GLY A 40 20.93 -11.69 3.14
C GLY A 40 21.55 -11.16 1.86
N PHE A 41 22.74 -11.65 1.57
CA PHE A 41 23.48 -11.39 0.34
C PHE A 41 23.75 -12.68 -0.41
N ILE A 42 23.48 -12.67 -1.71
CA ILE A 42 23.89 -13.69 -2.67
C ILE A 42 25.14 -13.15 -3.39
N TYR A 43 26.24 -13.91 -3.36
CA TYR A 43 27.46 -13.62 -4.11
C TYR A 43 27.76 -14.77 -5.07
N SER A 44 27.69 -14.51 -6.37
CA SER A 44 27.92 -15.52 -7.41
C SER A 44 29.41 -15.70 -7.67
N VAL A 45 29.90 -16.93 -7.79
CA VAL A 45 31.33 -17.25 -7.99
C VAL A 45 31.63 -17.64 -9.41
N ARG A 46 30.79 -18.50 -10.00
CA ARG A 46 30.89 -18.97 -11.39
C ARG A 46 29.52 -19.46 -11.86
N GLY A 47 29.37 -19.51 -13.19
CA GLY A 47 28.14 -19.88 -13.86
C GLY A 47 27.15 -18.73 -13.98
N SER A 48 25.95 -19.08 -14.43
CA SER A 48 24.81 -18.20 -14.62
C SER A 48 23.50 -18.87 -14.23
N ALA A 49 22.58 -18.07 -13.72
CA ALA A 49 21.28 -18.50 -13.26
C ALA A 49 20.27 -17.35 -13.32
N ASP A 50 19.00 -17.69 -13.48
CA ASP A 50 17.90 -16.75 -13.30
C ASP A 50 17.49 -16.75 -11.82
N LEU A 51 17.69 -15.62 -11.16
CA LEU A 51 17.25 -15.37 -9.79
C LEU A 51 15.84 -14.79 -9.82
N SER A 52 14.84 -15.57 -9.39
CA SER A 52 13.50 -15.03 -9.15
C SER A 52 13.38 -14.56 -7.71
N LEU A 53 13.07 -13.28 -7.53
CA LEU A 53 12.83 -12.64 -6.24
C LEU A 53 11.42 -12.04 -6.24
N ASP A 54 10.53 -12.63 -5.44
CA ASP A 54 9.09 -12.29 -5.43
C ASP A 54 8.46 -12.31 -6.84
N GLY A 55 8.95 -13.15 -7.76
CA GLY A 55 8.45 -13.23 -9.13
C GLY A 55 9.13 -12.30 -10.14
N MET A 56 10.01 -11.39 -9.70
CA MET A 56 10.88 -10.62 -10.58
C MET A 56 12.13 -11.43 -10.91
N ILE A 57 12.43 -11.60 -12.19
CA ILE A 57 13.56 -12.40 -12.66
C ILE A 57 14.76 -11.50 -12.94
N TYR A 58 15.90 -11.82 -12.34
CA TYR A 58 17.18 -11.16 -12.54
C TYR A 58 18.20 -12.16 -13.07
N GLU A 59 18.88 -11.81 -14.15
CA GLU A 59 19.95 -12.63 -14.69
C GLU A 59 21.21 -12.49 -13.80
N ALA A 60 21.56 -13.55 -13.08
CA ALA A 60 22.80 -13.64 -12.32
C ALA A 60 23.89 -14.28 -13.16
N ARG A 61 25.06 -13.64 -13.15
CA ARG A 61 26.27 -14.11 -13.83
C ARG A 61 27.41 -14.22 -12.82
N GLN A 62 28.57 -14.69 -13.25
CA GLN A 62 29.77 -14.72 -12.42
C GLN A 62 30.03 -13.36 -11.73
N PHE A 63 30.30 -13.41 -10.42
CA PHE A 63 30.55 -12.26 -9.54
C PHE A 63 29.38 -11.31 -9.30
N HIS A 64 28.18 -11.66 -9.76
CA HIS A 64 26.98 -10.90 -9.48
C HIS A 64 26.65 -10.93 -7.98
N ILE A 65 26.33 -9.76 -7.41
CA ILE A 65 25.85 -9.61 -6.03
C ILE A 65 24.39 -9.21 -6.02
N ALA A 66 23.59 -9.89 -5.20
CA ALA A 66 22.21 -9.49 -4.92
C ALA A 66 21.98 -9.41 -3.41
N HIS A 67 21.38 -8.31 -2.95
CA HIS A 67 20.79 -8.22 -1.62
C HIS A 67 19.35 -8.71 -1.68
N VAL A 68 18.95 -9.50 -0.68
CA VAL A 68 17.61 -10.08 -0.56
C VAL A 68 17.04 -9.76 0.82
N GLY A 69 15.78 -9.33 0.87
CA GLY A 69 15.09 -8.99 2.11
C GLY A 69 14.48 -10.21 2.80
N LYS A 70 14.33 -10.15 4.13
CA LYS A 70 13.53 -11.10 4.90
C LYS A 70 12.11 -11.21 4.33
N GLY A 71 11.60 -12.43 4.20
CA GLY A 71 10.23 -12.70 3.72
C GLY A 71 10.10 -12.76 2.19
N MET A 72 11.13 -12.40 1.42
CA MET A 72 11.08 -12.53 -0.03
C MET A 72 11.12 -14.02 -0.44
N ARG A 73 10.40 -14.37 -1.50
CA ARG A 73 10.43 -15.68 -2.13
C ARG A 73 11.57 -15.75 -3.13
N LEU A 74 12.56 -16.59 -2.85
CA LEU A 74 13.71 -16.84 -3.71
C LEU A 74 13.54 -18.16 -4.46
N SER A 75 13.68 -18.14 -5.78
CA SER A 75 13.98 -19.33 -6.58
C SER A 75 15.18 -19.07 -7.48
N ILE A 76 15.96 -20.11 -7.72
CA ILE A 76 17.16 -20.04 -8.58
C ILE A 76 17.00 -21.12 -9.63
N ASP A 77 17.02 -20.71 -10.90
CA ASP A 77 17.03 -21.60 -12.05
C ASP A 77 18.38 -21.53 -12.74
N ALA A 78 19.17 -22.60 -12.61
CA ALA A 78 20.55 -22.63 -13.08
C ALA A 78 20.61 -22.94 -14.58
N LEU A 79 21.09 -21.98 -15.38
CA LEU A 79 21.30 -22.14 -16.82
C LEU A 79 22.53 -23.00 -17.11
N GLU A 80 23.55 -22.89 -16.25
CA GLU A 80 24.76 -23.69 -16.21
C GLU A 80 25.12 -24.01 -14.74
N GLU A 81 26.24 -24.71 -14.48
CA GLU A 81 26.66 -24.96 -13.08
C GLU A 81 26.88 -23.64 -12.33
N PHE A 82 25.96 -23.31 -11.42
CA PHE A 82 25.91 -22.03 -10.74
C PHE A 82 26.38 -22.18 -9.29
N GLU A 83 27.51 -21.55 -8.99
CA GLU A 83 28.10 -21.55 -7.65
C GLU A 83 27.92 -20.19 -6.99
N TYR A 84 27.39 -20.17 -5.76
CA TYR A 84 27.19 -18.93 -5.02
C TYR A 84 27.36 -19.11 -3.50
N PHE A 85 27.63 -17.99 -2.83
CA PHE A 85 27.52 -17.87 -1.39
C PHE A 85 26.21 -17.18 -1.00
N LEU A 86 25.59 -17.66 0.07
CA LEU A 86 24.41 -17.02 0.67
C LEU A 86 24.71 -16.67 2.12
N LEU A 87 24.66 -15.39 2.43
CA LEU A 87 24.97 -14.84 3.74
C LEU A 87 23.70 -14.29 4.40
N PHE A 88 23.23 -14.91 5.47
CA PHE A 88 22.07 -14.43 6.23
C PHE A 88 22.48 -13.57 7.42
N TYR A 89 21.79 -12.45 7.62
CA TYR A 89 21.99 -11.57 8.75
C TYR A 89 20.65 -11.05 9.31
N ARG A 90 20.72 -10.56 10.54
CA ARG A 90 19.67 -9.77 11.18
C ARG A 90 20.26 -8.44 11.58
N ALA A 91 19.61 -7.35 11.19
CA ALA A 91 19.91 -6.02 11.66
C ALA A 91 18.88 -5.64 12.73
N ASP A 92 19.37 -5.07 13.83
CA ASP A 92 18.56 -4.51 14.90
C ASP A 92 18.86 -3.02 15.00
N LEU A 93 17.83 -2.19 14.81
CA LEU A 93 17.89 -0.73 14.78
C LEU A 93 17.59 -0.11 16.17
N SER A 94 17.44 -0.90 17.22
CA SER A 94 17.10 -0.42 18.58
C SER A 94 18.08 0.62 19.16
N ARG A 95 19.34 0.69 18.68
CA ARG A 95 20.31 1.71 19.10
C ARG A 95 20.14 3.09 18.45
N LEU A 96 19.37 3.19 17.36
CA LEU A 96 19.00 4.48 16.75
C LEU A 96 18.13 5.33 17.69
N GLN A 97 17.57 4.73 18.75
CA GLN A 97 16.57 5.33 19.63
C GLN A 97 17.14 6.08 20.85
N SER A 98 18.46 6.00 21.14
CA SER A 98 18.99 6.43 22.45
C SER A 98 20.14 7.45 22.43
N GLY A 99 20.52 8.03 21.28
CA GLY A 99 21.59 9.03 21.26
C GLY A 99 21.67 9.89 20.00
N ARG A 100 21.59 11.22 20.22
CA ARG A 100 21.60 12.36 19.27
C ARG A 100 20.26 12.65 18.58
N ARG A 101 19.86 13.92 18.77
CA ARG A 101 18.73 14.65 18.20
C ARG A 101 18.65 14.46 16.68
N GLU A 102 17.43 14.40 16.17
CA GLU A 102 17.04 14.44 14.75
C GLU A 102 17.50 13.28 13.88
N ARG A 103 16.94 12.08 14.10
CA ARG A 103 16.56 11.19 13.00
C ARG A 103 15.21 10.57 13.32
N THR A 104 14.19 11.10 12.65
CA THR A 104 12.85 10.54 12.50
C THR A 104 12.93 9.02 12.41
N ARG A 105 12.06 8.30 13.14
CA ARG A 105 11.83 6.86 12.94
C ARG A 105 11.90 6.60 11.44
N LEU A 106 12.90 5.85 10.95
CA LEU A 106 12.83 5.34 9.57
C LEU A 106 11.57 4.48 9.56
N PRO A 107 10.47 4.87 8.91
CA PRO A 107 9.31 4.00 8.82
C PRO A 107 9.79 2.67 8.23
N ASP A 108 9.09 1.55 8.45
CA ASP A 108 9.39 0.28 7.75
C ASP A 108 9.55 0.46 6.22
N ARG A 109 8.98 1.56 5.69
CA ARG A 109 9.11 2.11 4.34
C ARG A 109 10.50 2.64 3.93
N GLN A 110 11.48 2.75 4.84
CA GLN A 110 12.86 3.23 4.59
C GLN A 110 13.95 2.30 5.18
N ASN A 111 13.62 1.08 5.58
CA ASN A 111 14.59 0.13 6.13
C ASN A 111 15.48 -0.49 5.02
N PRO A 112 16.78 -0.16 4.92
CA PRO A 112 17.66 -0.71 3.89
C PRO A 112 17.80 -2.23 3.91
N PHE A 113 17.62 -2.83 5.08
CA PHE A 113 17.76 -4.27 5.28
C PHE A 113 16.62 -5.06 4.61
N LEU A 114 15.59 -4.39 4.09
CA LEU A 114 14.46 -4.99 3.37
C LEU A 114 14.48 -4.73 1.85
N PHE A 115 15.39 -3.92 1.34
CA PHE A 115 15.38 -3.49 -0.07
C PHE A 115 16.28 -4.37 -0.94
N PRO A 116 15.73 -5.12 -1.91
CA PRO A 116 16.56 -5.89 -2.83
C PRO A 116 17.27 -4.95 -3.80
N TYR A 117 18.53 -5.22 -4.06
CA TYR A 117 19.30 -4.59 -5.13
C TYR A 117 20.28 -5.61 -5.67
N ASN A 118 20.64 -5.48 -6.94
CA ASN A 118 21.55 -6.39 -7.59
C ASN A 118 22.46 -5.62 -8.54
N PHE A 119 23.72 -6.05 -8.62
CA PHE A 119 24.71 -5.41 -9.48
C PHE A 119 25.94 -6.30 -9.69
N LEU A 120 26.75 -5.89 -10.67
CA LEU A 120 28.05 -6.50 -10.96
C LEU A 120 29.18 -5.57 -10.44
N PRO A 121 29.95 -5.98 -9.43
CA PRO A 121 31.05 -5.17 -8.91
C PRO A 121 32.13 -4.92 -9.96
N ASN A 122 32.73 -3.72 -9.94
CA ASN A 122 33.87 -3.38 -10.80
C ASN A 122 35.12 -4.16 -10.36
N GLU A 123 35.30 -4.30 -9.05
CA GLU A 123 36.36 -5.12 -8.46
C GLU A 123 35.75 -6.23 -7.60
N PRO A 124 35.46 -7.41 -8.17
CA PRO A 124 34.75 -8.46 -7.44
C PRO A 124 35.64 -9.29 -6.50
N LEU A 125 36.95 -9.36 -6.76
CA LEU A 125 37.87 -10.24 -6.02
C LEU A 125 38.04 -9.89 -4.53
N PRO A 126 38.08 -8.60 -4.11
CA PRO A 126 38.07 -8.23 -2.70
C PRO A 126 36.87 -8.79 -1.93
N LEU A 127 35.66 -8.63 -2.48
CA LEU A 127 34.41 -9.16 -1.91
C LEU A 127 34.45 -10.68 -1.83
N ARG A 128 34.86 -11.35 -2.91
CA ARG A 128 35.02 -12.81 -2.95
C ARG A 128 35.93 -13.32 -1.83
N ARG A 129 37.10 -12.69 -1.65
CA ARG A 129 38.10 -13.08 -0.64
C ARG A 129 37.52 -12.99 0.77
N ILE A 130 36.75 -11.95 1.06
CA ILE A 130 36.12 -11.76 2.37
C ILE A 130 35.05 -12.83 2.60
N VAL A 131 34.15 -13.04 1.65
CA VAL A 131 33.05 -14.03 1.77
C VAL A 131 33.60 -15.45 1.88
N SER A 132 34.58 -15.85 1.07
CA SER A 132 35.25 -17.16 1.21
C SER A 132 35.88 -17.35 2.58
N ARG A 133 36.55 -16.31 3.10
CA ARG A 133 37.16 -16.36 4.44
C ARG A 133 36.10 -16.49 5.54
N MET A 134 35.01 -15.73 5.44
CA MET A 134 33.89 -15.83 6.38
C MET A 134 33.29 -17.25 6.36
N LYS A 135 33.09 -17.84 5.18
CA LYS A 135 32.56 -19.21 5.07
C LYS A 135 33.50 -20.24 5.71
N ASN A 136 34.80 -20.15 5.45
CA ASN A 136 35.79 -21.09 6.02
C ASN A 136 35.81 -21.05 7.55
N ILE A 137 35.69 -19.85 8.13
CA ILE A 137 35.65 -19.67 9.59
C ILE A 137 34.30 -20.12 10.17
N TRP A 138 33.20 -19.93 9.43
CA TRP A 138 31.84 -20.31 9.88
C TRP A 138 31.70 -21.79 10.21
N VAL A 139 32.43 -22.68 9.52
CA VAL A 139 32.36 -24.13 9.71
C VAL A 139 32.81 -24.56 11.11
N TYR A 140 33.73 -23.83 11.74
CA TYR A 140 34.35 -24.20 13.02
C TYR A 140 34.12 -23.16 14.14
N SER A 141 33.04 -22.38 14.04
CA SER A 141 32.92 -21.13 14.80
C SER A 141 32.73 -21.31 16.31
N SER A 142 33.75 -20.99 17.12
CA SER A 142 33.58 -20.70 18.55
C SER A 142 33.19 -19.22 18.76
N LYS A 143 32.98 -18.79 20.01
CA LYS A 143 32.62 -17.38 20.31
C LYS A 143 33.64 -16.37 19.75
N LEU A 144 34.92 -16.72 19.71
CA LEU A 144 35.97 -15.85 19.17
C LEU A 144 35.87 -15.73 17.65
N GLU A 145 35.70 -16.84 16.94
CA GLU A 145 35.50 -16.85 15.48
C GLU A 145 34.22 -16.11 15.08
N ARG A 146 33.15 -16.16 15.88
CA ARG A 146 31.94 -15.36 15.65
C ARG A 146 32.24 -13.86 15.66
N LEU A 147 33.12 -13.40 16.56
CA LEU A 147 33.57 -12.00 16.59
C LEU A 147 34.40 -11.65 15.34
N GLN A 148 35.30 -12.55 14.93
CA GLN A 148 36.10 -12.37 13.71
C GLN A 148 35.22 -12.30 12.45
N ILE A 149 34.21 -13.17 12.35
CA ILE A 149 33.23 -13.15 11.24
C ILE A 149 32.48 -11.82 11.21
N LYS A 150 32.09 -11.28 12.38
CA LYS A 150 31.45 -9.97 12.46
C LYS A 150 32.36 -8.85 11.94
N GLY A 151 33.64 -8.86 12.29
CA GLY A 151 34.62 -7.92 11.73
C GLY A 151 34.80 -8.05 10.23
N LEU A 152 34.89 -9.28 9.71
CA LEU A 152 34.96 -9.55 8.27
C LEU A 152 33.69 -9.11 7.54
N PHE A 153 32.52 -9.24 8.16
CA PHE A 153 31.27 -8.76 7.58
C PHE A 153 31.25 -7.24 7.41
N TYR A 154 31.74 -6.47 8.39
CA TYR A 154 31.86 -5.02 8.22
C TYR A 154 32.88 -4.64 7.14
N GLN A 155 33.96 -5.41 6.97
CA GLN A 155 34.88 -5.23 5.83
C GLN A 155 34.18 -5.52 4.49
N PHE A 156 33.34 -6.55 4.44
CA PHE A 156 32.52 -6.86 3.27
C PHE A 156 31.55 -5.70 2.95
N LEU A 157 30.85 -5.18 3.95
CA LEU A 157 29.92 -4.05 3.77
C LEU A 157 30.65 -2.79 3.28
N HIS A 158 31.80 -2.45 3.87
CA HIS A 158 32.58 -1.30 3.45
C HIS A 158 32.96 -1.40 1.96
N GLU A 159 33.48 -2.55 1.54
CA GLU A 159 33.83 -2.80 0.14
C GLU A 159 32.59 -2.73 -0.77
N LEU A 160 31.48 -3.35 -0.34
CA LEU A 160 30.22 -3.36 -1.09
C LEU A 160 29.69 -1.94 -1.31
N MET A 161 29.65 -1.11 -0.27
CA MET A 161 29.18 0.27 -0.33
C MET A 161 30.11 1.14 -1.19
N GLY A 162 31.42 0.89 -1.13
CA GLY A 162 32.39 1.54 -2.02
C GLY A 162 32.10 1.26 -3.50
N GLN A 163 31.81 0.01 -3.85
CA GLN A 163 31.45 -0.39 -5.22
C GLN A 163 30.12 0.25 -5.66
N LEU A 164 29.09 0.27 -4.78
CA LEU A 164 27.81 0.93 -5.05
C LEU A 164 27.99 2.43 -5.31
N LYS A 165 28.84 3.10 -4.51
CA LYS A 165 29.13 4.54 -4.64
C LYS A 165 29.85 4.86 -5.95
N LEU A 166 30.87 4.08 -6.30
CA LEU A 166 31.65 4.28 -7.53
C LEU A 166 30.81 4.11 -8.80
N GLN A 167 29.83 3.21 -8.77
CA GLN A 167 28.97 2.93 -9.92
C GLN A 167 27.71 3.82 -9.97
N GLY A 168 27.50 4.71 -8.98
CA GLY A 168 26.31 5.53 -8.89
C GLY A 168 25.01 4.72 -8.73
N ILE A 169 25.11 3.51 -8.18
CA ILE A 169 23.97 2.62 -8.00
C ILE A 169 23.18 3.09 -6.79
N VAL A 170 22.05 3.73 -7.06
CA VAL A 170 21.07 4.06 -6.03
C VAL A 170 20.35 2.77 -5.65
N ALA A 171 20.30 2.45 -4.34
CA ALA A 171 19.43 1.40 -3.84
C ALA A 171 17.98 1.76 -4.22
N SER A 172 17.47 1.09 -5.26
CA SER A 172 16.19 1.43 -5.87
C SER A 172 15.06 1.27 -4.84
N LYS A 173 14.18 2.28 -4.75
CA LYS A 173 12.94 2.20 -3.95
C LYS A 173 12.20 0.94 -4.41
N PRO A 174 11.74 0.05 -3.50
CA PRO A 174 11.07 -1.18 -3.92
C PRO A 174 9.92 -0.81 -4.83
N GLU A 175 9.93 -1.41 -6.02
CA GLU A 175 8.92 -1.17 -7.01
C GLU A 175 7.55 -1.48 -6.41
N VAL A 176 6.57 -0.66 -6.78
CA VAL A 176 5.18 -0.78 -6.31
C VAL A 176 4.69 -2.22 -6.44
N VAL A 177 5.08 -2.88 -7.53
CA VAL A 177 4.77 -4.26 -7.84
C VAL A 177 5.38 -5.23 -6.82
N SER A 178 6.65 -5.08 -6.45
CA SER A 178 7.29 -5.92 -5.43
C SER A 178 6.63 -5.75 -4.04
N ARG A 179 6.28 -4.52 -3.66
CA ARG A 179 5.54 -4.27 -2.41
C ARG A 179 4.15 -4.92 -2.44
N THR A 180 3.49 -4.84 -3.59
CA THR A 180 2.19 -5.45 -3.83
C THR A 180 2.25 -6.97 -3.74
N LEU A 181 3.26 -7.58 -4.37
CA LEU A 181 3.48 -9.03 -4.31
C LEU A 181 3.68 -9.50 -2.87
N ARG A 182 4.55 -8.83 -2.11
CA ARG A 182 4.77 -9.14 -0.70
C ARG A 182 3.49 -9.09 0.11
N TYR A 183 2.73 -8.00 -0.02
CA TYR A 183 1.45 -7.87 0.68
C TYR A 183 0.46 -8.98 0.32
N LEU A 184 0.36 -9.34 -0.97
CA LEU A 184 -0.51 -10.43 -1.40
C LEU A 184 -0.07 -11.79 -0.84
N HIS A 185 1.23 -12.05 -0.70
CA HIS A 185 1.75 -13.27 -0.08
C HIS A 185 1.55 -13.32 1.43
N ASP A 186 1.68 -12.19 2.12
CA ASP A 186 1.49 -12.11 3.57
C ASP A 186 0.00 -12.17 3.96
N HIS A 187 -0.88 -11.61 3.14
CA HIS A 187 -2.31 -11.44 3.43
C HIS A 187 -3.23 -12.25 2.51
N TYR A 188 -2.73 -13.31 1.86
CA TYR A 188 -3.53 -14.05 0.87
C TYR A 188 -4.81 -14.65 1.44
N ARG A 189 -4.89 -14.89 2.76
CA ARG A 189 -6.07 -15.47 3.44
C ARG A 189 -7.17 -14.45 3.72
N GLU A 190 -6.84 -13.17 3.69
CA GLU A 190 -7.74 -12.07 4.06
C GLU A 190 -8.57 -11.59 2.88
N ASN A 191 -9.64 -10.84 3.12
CA ASN A 191 -10.43 -10.28 2.02
C ASN A 191 -9.73 -9.05 1.42
N VAL A 192 -8.82 -9.28 0.47
CA VAL A 192 -8.05 -8.23 -0.21
C VAL A 192 -8.79 -7.75 -1.46
N THR A 193 -9.17 -6.48 -1.49
CA THR A 193 -9.74 -5.80 -2.66
C THR A 193 -8.68 -5.01 -3.41
N LEU A 194 -8.92 -4.71 -4.69
CA LEU A 194 -7.97 -3.92 -5.48
C LEU A 194 -7.85 -2.49 -4.92
N ASP A 195 -8.96 -1.92 -4.46
CA ASP A 195 -8.99 -0.57 -3.89
C ASP A 195 -8.19 -0.48 -2.59
N ALA A 196 -8.38 -1.43 -1.66
CA ALA A 196 -7.58 -1.49 -0.44
C ALA A 196 -6.10 -1.72 -0.73
N LEU A 197 -5.79 -2.57 -1.72
CA LEU A 197 -4.41 -2.81 -2.15
C LEU A 197 -3.79 -1.54 -2.75
N ALA A 198 -4.56 -0.80 -3.54
CA ALA A 198 -4.12 0.45 -4.15
C ALA A 198 -3.88 1.54 -3.10
N GLU A 199 -4.77 1.63 -2.11
CA GLU A 199 -4.66 2.52 -0.96
C GLU A 199 -3.40 2.20 -0.12
N ILE A 200 -3.15 0.93 0.21
CA ILE A 200 -1.96 0.50 0.97
C ILE A 200 -0.65 0.82 0.23
N MET A 201 -0.70 0.74 -1.11
CA MET A 201 0.45 1.01 -1.96
C MET A 201 0.63 2.50 -2.29
N ASN A 202 -0.35 3.36 -1.94
CA ASN A 202 -0.46 4.77 -2.34
C ASN A 202 -0.49 4.94 -3.88
N TYR A 203 -1.32 4.16 -4.56
CA TYR A 203 -1.54 4.26 -6.00
C TYR A 203 -3.02 4.24 -6.33
N SER A 204 -3.42 4.80 -7.47
CA SER A 204 -4.78 4.55 -7.96
C SER A 204 -4.95 3.07 -8.36
N PRO A 205 -6.13 2.47 -8.17
CA PRO A 205 -6.40 1.07 -8.53
C PRO A 205 -6.05 0.74 -9.99
N ARG A 206 -6.32 1.70 -10.88
CA ARG A 206 -6.00 1.59 -12.31
C ARG A 206 -4.50 1.61 -12.56
N HIS A 207 -3.76 2.52 -11.94
CA HIS A 207 -2.31 2.61 -12.15
C HIS A 207 -1.59 1.41 -11.55
N LEU A 208 -2.00 0.99 -10.34
CA LEU A 208 -1.48 -0.21 -9.71
C LEU A 208 -1.72 -1.44 -10.60
N SER A 209 -2.95 -1.63 -11.09
CA SER A 209 -3.28 -2.79 -11.92
C SER A 209 -2.53 -2.78 -13.25
N THR A 210 -2.34 -1.62 -13.89
CA THR A 210 -1.58 -1.52 -15.15
C THR A 210 -0.11 -1.87 -14.91
N LYS A 211 0.54 -1.21 -13.95
CA LYS A 211 1.96 -1.40 -13.65
C LYS A 211 2.26 -2.82 -13.16
N PHE A 212 1.38 -3.37 -12.31
CA PHE A 212 1.48 -4.74 -11.84
C PHE A 212 1.32 -5.75 -12.98
N LYS A 213 0.40 -5.51 -13.93
CA LYS A 213 0.19 -6.39 -15.07
C LYS A 213 1.32 -6.30 -16.11
N GLU A 214 1.90 -5.13 -16.32
CA GLU A 214 3.07 -4.96 -17.19
C GLU A 214 4.26 -5.81 -16.74
N GLN A 215 4.41 -6.01 -15.43
CA GLN A 215 5.55 -6.73 -14.86
C GLN A 215 5.27 -8.20 -14.53
N THR A 216 4.07 -8.52 -14.06
CA THR A 216 3.71 -9.89 -13.64
C THR A 216 2.87 -10.65 -14.67
N GLY A 217 2.38 -9.97 -15.70
CA GLY A 217 1.48 -10.53 -16.72
C GLY A 217 0.02 -10.75 -16.27
N ALA A 218 -0.32 -10.46 -15.01
CA ALA A 218 -1.67 -10.62 -14.44
C ALA A 218 -2.09 -9.38 -13.64
N SER A 219 -3.40 -9.21 -13.38
CA SER A 219 -3.84 -8.18 -12.42
C SER A 219 -3.52 -8.60 -10.98
N PRO A 220 -3.43 -7.68 -10.00
CA PRO A 220 -3.18 -8.04 -8.61
C PRO A 220 -4.20 -9.04 -8.04
N ILE A 221 -5.48 -8.90 -8.40
CA ILE A 221 -6.55 -9.80 -7.94
C ILE A 221 -6.47 -11.15 -8.66
N ASP A 222 -6.17 -11.18 -9.95
CA ASP A 222 -5.96 -12.45 -10.67
C ASP A 222 -4.74 -13.20 -10.11
N TYR A 223 -3.69 -12.48 -9.73
CA TYR A 223 -2.51 -13.06 -9.09
C TYR A 223 -2.86 -13.66 -7.73
N LEU A 224 -3.60 -12.93 -6.89
CA LEU A 224 -4.10 -13.43 -5.61
C LEU A 224 -4.95 -14.69 -5.77
N ILE A 225 -5.84 -14.73 -6.76
CA ILE A 225 -6.64 -15.92 -7.06
C ILE A 225 -5.74 -17.12 -7.37
N ARG A 226 -4.74 -16.95 -8.24
CA ARG A 226 -3.79 -18.03 -8.57
C ARG A 226 -3.03 -18.50 -7.34
N LEU A 227 -2.52 -17.56 -6.54
CA LEU A 227 -1.80 -17.84 -5.29
C LEU A 227 -2.64 -18.71 -4.34
N ARG A 228 -3.90 -18.34 -4.10
CA ARG A 228 -4.83 -19.12 -3.27
C ARG A 228 -5.10 -20.52 -3.83
N LEU A 229 -5.21 -20.64 -5.15
CA LEU A 229 -5.46 -21.92 -5.79
C LEU A 229 -4.23 -22.84 -5.72
N ASP A 230 -3.03 -22.29 -5.77
CA ASP A 230 -1.80 -23.07 -5.61
C ASP A 230 -1.70 -23.66 -4.20
N TYR A 231 -1.94 -22.85 -3.16
CA TYR A 231 -2.07 -23.37 -1.78
C TYR A 231 -3.20 -24.38 -1.63
N ALA A 232 -4.33 -24.18 -2.32
CA ALA A 232 -5.44 -25.11 -2.28
C ALA A 232 -5.08 -26.48 -2.90
N LYS A 233 -4.26 -26.51 -3.96
CA LYS A 233 -3.78 -27.77 -4.55
C LYS A 233 -2.93 -28.54 -3.55
N GLU A 234 -1.98 -27.88 -2.91
CA GLU A 234 -1.12 -28.48 -1.88
C GLU A 234 -1.97 -29.10 -0.76
N LEU A 235 -2.90 -28.33 -0.19
CA LEU A 235 -3.80 -28.82 0.86
C LEU A 235 -4.69 -29.98 0.42
N LEU A 236 -5.17 -30.00 -0.84
CA LEU A 236 -6.00 -31.08 -1.37
C LEU A 236 -5.24 -32.41 -1.48
N LEU A 237 -3.95 -32.35 -1.78
CA LEU A 237 -3.07 -33.51 -1.95
C LEU A 237 -2.56 -34.01 -0.59
N ASP A 238 -2.04 -33.09 0.24
CA ASP A 238 -1.33 -33.41 1.48
C ASP A 238 -2.26 -33.77 2.63
N THR A 239 -3.51 -33.30 2.60
CA THR A 239 -4.45 -33.47 3.71
C THR A 239 -5.72 -34.23 3.33
N ASN A 240 -6.43 -34.72 4.36
CA ASN A 240 -7.79 -35.24 4.24
C ASN A 240 -8.85 -34.21 4.72
N ALA A 241 -8.49 -32.92 4.77
CA ALA A 241 -9.40 -31.86 5.19
C ALA A 241 -10.63 -31.76 4.28
N SER A 242 -11.73 -31.27 4.83
CA SER A 242 -12.96 -31.09 4.05
C SER A 242 -12.79 -29.93 3.06
N LEU A 243 -13.56 -29.94 1.98
CA LEU A 243 -13.52 -28.86 0.98
C LEU A 243 -13.88 -27.50 1.58
N ARG A 244 -14.70 -27.50 2.65
CA ARG A 244 -15.07 -26.30 3.39
C ARG A 244 -13.88 -25.72 4.15
N ASP A 245 -13.14 -26.56 4.86
CA ASP A 245 -11.99 -26.12 5.66
C ASP A 245 -10.87 -25.62 4.76
N ILE A 246 -10.63 -26.29 3.63
CA ILE A 246 -9.65 -25.84 2.62
C ILE A 246 -10.05 -24.49 2.03
N ALA A 247 -11.33 -24.29 1.71
CA ALA A 247 -11.81 -23.01 1.20
C ALA A 247 -11.58 -21.88 2.19
N ILE A 248 -11.87 -22.09 3.47
CA ILE A 248 -11.64 -21.11 4.55
C ILE A 248 -10.14 -20.82 4.71
N GLU A 249 -9.31 -21.87 4.74
CA GLU A 249 -7.86 -21.75 4.95
C GLU A 249 -7.16 -20.95 3.85
N VAL A 250 -7.64 -21.05 2.61
CA VAL A 250 -7.09 -20.28 1.47
C VAL A 250 -7.80 -18.93 1.25
N GLY A 251 -8.71 -18.52 2.15
CA GLY A 251 -9.31 -17.18 2.15
C GLY A 251 -10.63 -17.04 1.37
N TYR A 252 -11.37 -18.13 1.17
CA TYR A 252 -12.73 -18.11 0.61
C TYR A 252 -13.77 -18.44 1.69
N THR A 253 -14.76 -17.56 1.84
CA THR A 253 -15.88 -17.77 2.77
C THR A 253 -16.95 -18.73 2.22
N ASP A 254 -17.15 -18.75 0.89
CA ASP A 254 -18.11 -19.60 0.20
C ASP A 254 -17.43 -20.74 -0.58
N VAL A 255 -17.72 -21.98 -0.16
CA VAL A 255 -17.23 -23.23 -0.75
C VAL A 255 -17.70 -23.41 -2.20
N TYR A 256 -18.91 -22.98 -2.53
CA TYR A 256 -19.46 -23.07 -3.89
C TYR A 256 -18.80 -22.06 -4.82
N TYR A 257 -18.48 -20.87 -4.32
CA TYR A 257 -17.69 -19.89 -5.06
C TYR A 257 -16.26 -20.41 -5.30
N PHE A 258 -15.58 -20.89 -4.27
CA PHE A 258 -14.26 -21.52 -4.38
C PHE A 258 -14.24 -22.64 -5.43
N SER A 259 -15.21 -23.56 -5.39
CA SER A 259 -15.29 -24.68 -6.33
C SER A 259 -15.44 -24.23 -7.79
N ARG A 260 -16.19 -23.15 -8.03
CA ARG A 260 -16.34 -22.55 -9.36
C ARG A 260 -15.05 -21.89 -9.84
N VAL A 261 -14.39 -21.11 -8.98
CA VAL A 261 -13.12 -20.45 -9.30
C VAL A 261 -12.02 -21.48 -9.56
N PHE A 262 -11.91 -22.51 -8.73
CA PHE A 262 -10.96 -23.61 -8.92
C PHE A 262 -11.19 -24.31 -10.26
N LYS A 263 -12.43 -24.69 -10.58
CA LYS A 263 -12.76 -25.32 -11.87
C LYS A 263 -12.47 -24.40 -13.06
N LYS A 264 -12.71 -23.10 -12.93
CA LYS A 264 -12.44 -22.11 -13.99
C LYS A 264 -10.95 -22.02 -14.33
N HIS A 265 -10.08 -22.03 -13.32
CA HIS A 265 -8.63 -21.86 -13.52
C HIS A 265 -7.87 -23.17 -13.74
N ILE A 266 -8.32 -24.28 -13.14
CA ILE A 266 -7.64 -25.58 -13.19
C ILE A 266 -8.29 -26.54 -14.19
N GLY A 267 -9.52 -26.25 -14.65
CA GLY A 267 -10.29 -27.08 -15.57
C GLY A 267 -11.03 -28.25 -14.91
N LEU A 268 -10.61 -28.67 -13.71
CA LEU A 268 -11.21 -29.77 -12.94
C LEU A 268 -11.84 -29.25 -11.64
N SER A 269 -12.87 -29.93 -11.13
CA SER A 269 -13.39 -29.61 -9.79
C SER A 269 -12.38 -30.05 -8.72
N PRO A 270 -12.34 -29.39 -7.54
CA PRO A 270 -11.40 -29.75 -6.46
C PRO A 270 -11.40 -31.24 -6.09
N ALA A 271 -12.58 -31.85 -5.98
CA ALA A 271 -12.73 -33.26 -5.67
C ALA A 271 -12.23 -34.19 -6.79
N HIS A 272 -12.45 -33.79 -8.05
CA HIS A 272 -11.97 -34.56 -9.19
C HIS A 272 -10.45 -34.41 -9.36
N PHE A 273 -9.91 -33.21 -9.17
CA PHE A 273 -8.48 -32.93 -9.14
C PHE A 273 -7.78 -33.82 -8.11
N LYS A 274 -8.28 -33.85 -6.86
CA LYS A 274 -7.75 -34.72 -5.80
C LYS A 274 -7.73 -36.21 -6.18
N ASN A 275 -8.79 -36.70 -6.81
CA ASN A 275 -8.87 -38.11 -7.21
C ASN A 275 -7.92 -38.45 -8.36
N VAL A 276 -7.82 -37.58 -9.37
CA VAL A 276 -6.93 -37.78 -10.53
C VAL A 276 -5.47 -37.77 -10.09
N GLU A 277 -5.07 -36.78 -9.29
CA GLU A 277 -3.67 -36.67 -8.84
C GLU A 277 -3.30 -37.77 -7.84
N ARG A 278 -4.20 -38.19 -6.93
CA ARG A 278 -3.96 -39.38 -6.10
C ARG A 278 -3.79 -40.66 -6.90
N GLN A 279 -4.53 -40.81 -8.00
CA GLN A 279 -4.38 -41.97 -8.90
C GLN A 279 -3.07 -41.91 -9.70
N ARG A 280 -2.61 -40.71 -10.11
CA ARG A 280 -1.29 -40.50 -10.73
C ARG A 280 -0.15 -40.85 -9.77
N HIS A 281 -0.14 -40.28 -8.57
CA HIS A 281 0.89 -40.60 -7.57
C HIS A 281 0.87 -42.09 -7.18
N ALA A 282 -0.30 -42.70 -7.03
CA ALA A 282 -0.41 -44.15 -6.81
C ALA A 282 0.05 -45.01 -8.00
N SER A 283 0.21 -44.44 -9.19
CA SER A 283 0.74 -45.11 -10.38
C SER A 283 2.25 -44.94 -10.54
N GLU A 284 2.82 -43.82 -10.08
CA GLU A 284 4.27 -43.56 -10.03
C GLU A 284 4.94 -44.33 -8.87
N ASP A 285 4.28 -44.45 -7.72
CA ASP A 285 4.71 -45.26 -6.56
C ASP A 285 4.47 -46.77 -6.71
N ARG A 286 4.32 -47.27 -7.95
CA ARG A 286 4.33 -48.71 -8.21
C ARG A 286 5.79 -49.18 -8.35
N PRO A 287 6.36 -49.95 -7.40
CA PRO A 287 7.67 -50.58 -7.55
C PRO A 287 7.62 -51.78 -8.52
N CYS A 288 6.86 -51.66 -9.60
CA CYS A 288 6.64 -52.69 -10.60
C CYS A 288 6.73 -52.10 -12.01
N ASN A 289 7.53 -51.06 -12.21
CA ASN A 289 8.18 -50.88 -13.50
C ASN A 289 9.50 -51.66 -13.40
N PRO A 290 9.59 -52.91 -13.89
CA PRO A 290 10.87 -53.57 -13.96
C PRO A 290 11.75 -52.66 -14.82
N ALA A 291 12.82 -52.15 -14.24
CA ALA A 291 13.88 -51.48 -14.98
C ALA A 291 14.20 -52.39 -16.17
N GLU A 292 13.99 -51.89 -17.39
CA GLU A 292 14.47 -52.58 -18.58
C GLU A 292 15.98 -52.70 -18.40
N CYS A 293 16.43 -53.90 -18.02
CA CYS A 293 17.83 -54.24 -17.99
C CYS A 293 18.39 -54.03 -19.39
N SER A 294 19.18 -52.96 -19.53
CA SER A 294 20.18 -52.83 -20.58
C SER A 294 21.11 -54.04 -20.48
N ILE A 295 20.97 -55.00 -21.40
CA ILE A 295 21.95 -55.98 -21.92
C ILE A 295 21.12 -57.11 -22.58
N GLY A 296 20.79 -56.94 -23.87
CA GLY A 296 20.09 -57.94 -24.67
C GLY A 296 19.52 -57.33 -25.95
N ALA A 297 19.93 -57.84 -27.11
CA ALA A 297 19.79 -57.21 -28.42
C ALA A 297 18.38 -56.69 -28.77
N ARG A 298 18.33 -55.45 -29.30
CA ARG A 298 17.18 -54.88 -30.02
C ARG A 298 16.70 -55.87 -31.07
N ARG A 299 15.49 -56.41 -30.90
CA ARG A 299 14.74 -57.05 -31.98
C ARG A 299 13.64 -56.11 -32.43
N ILE A 300 13.91 -55.41 -33.52
CA ILE A 300 12.88 -54.80 -34.35
C ILE A 300 12.02 -55.95 -34.89
N ALA A 301 10.72 -55.94 -34.58
CA ALA A 301 9.74 -56.72 -35.31
C ALA A 301 8.49 -55.85 -35.54
N ARG A 302 8.34 -55.46 -36.81
CA ARG A 302 7.14 -54.89 -37.42
C ARG A 302 5.99 -55.90 -37.39
N TYR A 303 4.76 -55.45 -37.15
CA TYR A 303 3.51 -55.83 -37.85
C TYR A 303 2.34 -55.03 -37.22
N ILE A 304 1.79 -54.00 -37.88
CA ILE A 304 0.61 -53.98 -38.78
C ILE A 304 -0.68 -54.49 -38.11
N GLY A 305 -1.72 -53.65 -38.16
CA GLY A 305 -3.12 -54.08 -38.25
C GLY A 305 -3.98 -53.57 -37.09
N ASP A 306 -4.61 -52.40 -37.18
CA ASP A 306 -5.86 -52.10 -37.90
C ASP A 306 -7.08 -52.16 -36.95
N ASP A 307 -7.99 -51.26 -37.23
CA ASP A 307 -9.22 -50.92 -36.54
C ASP A 307 -10.21 -52.09 -36.40
N ASN A 308 -11.22 -51.83 -35.56
CA ASN A 308 -12.58 -52.39 -35.59
C ASN A 308 -12.87 -53.69 -34.84
N HIS A 309 -13.52 -53.50 -33.68
CA HIS A 309 -14.94 -53.79 -33.44
C HIS A 309 -15.57 -55.13 -33.89
N TYR A 310 -16.36 -55.68 -32.96
CA TYR A 310 -17.43 -56.68 -33.06
C TYR A 310 -17.17 -58.15 -32.64
N GLN A 311 -17.89 -58.51 -31.55
CA GLN A 311 -18.77 -59.66 -31.38
C GLN A 311 -18.24 -61.11 -31.24
N TYR A 312 -18.57 -61.64 -30.03
CA TYR A 312 -19.34 -62.87 -29.77
C TYR A 312 -18.71 -64.28 -29.93
N LYS A 313 -18.93 -65.06 -28.86
CA LYS A 313 -19.08 -66.54 -28.76
C LYS A 313 -17.79 -67.36 -28.98
N SER A 314 -17.57 -68.50 -28.34
CA SER A 314 -18.27 -69.30 -27.32
C SER A 314 -17.37 -70.50 -26.99
N GLY A 315 -17.50 -71.05 -25.79
CA GLY A 315 -17.06 -72.41 -25.43
C GLY A 315 -16.08 -72.38 -24.27
N GLY A 316 -16.28 -73.08 -23.15
CA GLY A 316 -17.33 -74.00 -22.75
C GLY A 316 -16.96 -74.55 -21.36
N SER A 317 -17.91 -74.46 -20.43
CA SER A 317 -18.18 -75.37 -19.30
C SER A 317 -17.05 -75.94 -18.43
N VAL A 318 -17.06 -75.57 -17.13
CA VAL A 318 -17.24 -76.54 -16.01
C VAL A 318 -18.13 -75.90 -14.92
N LYS A 319 -19.13 -76.67 -14.43
CA LYS A 319 -20.07 -76.34 -13.33
C LYS A 319 -19.66 -77.03 -12.03
N MET A 320 -19.88 -76.37 -10.88
CA MET A 320 -20.44 -76.86 -9.59
C MET A 320 -20.47 -75.67 -8.60
N ILE A 321 -21.61 -75.11 -8.14
CA ILE A 321 -22.54 -75.54 -7.04
C ILE A 321 -21.75 -75.86 -5.76
N ARG A 322 -21.86 -75.23 -4.58
CA ARG A 322 -22.96 -74.74 -3.68
C ARG A 322 -22.25 -73.86 -2.61
N ASN A 323 -22.81 -72.80 -2.03
CA ASN A 323 -23.77 -72.87 -0.93
C ASN A 323 -24.35 -71.47 -0.59
N THR A 324 -25.64 -71.50 -0.28
CA THR A 324 -26.54 -70.42 0.12
C THR A 324 -26.49 -70.12 1.62
N LYS A 325 -26.80 -68.88 2.03
CA LYS A 325 -28.03 -68.53 2.77
C LYS A 325 -28.28 -67.01 2.79
N SER A 326 -29.53 -66.68 2.48
CA SER A 326 -30.20 -65.38 2.49
C SER A 326 -31.02 -65.25 3.78
N SER A 327 -31.31 -64.02 4.24
CA SER A 327 -32.66 -63.60 4.69
C SER A 327 -32.61 -62.29 5.50
N MET A 328 -32.83 -61.13 4.84
CA MET A 328 -33.43 -59.95 5.51
C MET A 328 -33.88 -58.82 4.55
N ALA A 329 -34.02 -59.05 3.24
CA ALA A 329 -34.41 -58.00 2.29
C ALA A 329 -35.86 -58.14 1.76
N LEU A 330 -36.52 -59.29 1.95
CA LEU A 330 -37.82 -59.55 1.34
C LEU A 330 -39.03 -59.18 2.22
N THR A 331 -38.82 -58.89 3.50
CA THR A 331 -39.90 -58.54 4.44
C THR A 331 -40.26 -57.05 4.44
N ILE A 332 -39.32 -56.18 4.05
CA ILE A 332 -39.57 -54.72 4.00
C ILE A 332 -40.41 -54.36 2.77
N LEU A 333 -40.23 -55.08 1.65
CA LEU A 333 -40.94 -54.80 0.40
C LEU A 333 -42.42 -55.21 0.40
N LEU A 334 -42.86 -56.04 1.36
CA LEU A 334 -44.27 -56.46 1.49
C LEU A 334 -45.12 -55.53 2.38
N SER A 335 -44.47 -54.59 3.10
CA SER A 335 -45.16 -53.65 4.01
C SER A 335 -45.52 -52.32 3.35
N LEU A 336 -44.85 -51.95 2.25
CA LEU A 336 -45.05 -50.66 1.59
C LEU A 336 -46.18 -50.66 0.54
N THR A 337 -46.66 -51.83 0.13
CA THR A 337 -47.72 -51.98 -0.89
C THR A 337 -49.14 -51.99 -0.30
N LEU A 338 -49.29 -51.95 1.02
CA LEU A 338 -50.59 -51.95 1.72
C LEU A 338 -51.08 -50.55 2.13
N LEU A 339 -50.31 -49.49 1.88
CA LEU A 339 -50.65 -48.10 2.25
C LEU A 339 -51.12 -47.20 1.09
N LEU A 340 -51.19 -47.73 -0.13
CA LEU A 340 -51.67 -47.00 -1.32
C LEU A 340 -53.00 -47.59 -1.81
N GLY A 341 -54.10 -47.23 -1.14
CA GLY A 341 -55.44 -47.58 -1.60
C GLY A 341 -56.55 -47.04 -0.71
N ALA A 342 -56.93 -45.76 -0.88
CA ALA A 342 -58.29 -45.26 -0.69
C ALA A 342 -58.41 -43.75 -0.99
N CYS A 343 -59.32 -43.42 -1.93
CA CYS A 343 -60.06 -42.15 -2.13
C CYS A 343 -59.25 -40.92 -2.62
N SER A 344 -59.40 -40.32 -3.80
CA SER A 344 -60.47 -40.06 -4.80
C SER A 344 -61.54 -39.01 -4.43
N ALA A 345 -61.69 -38.02 -5.34
CA ALA A 345 -62.72 -36.97 -5.52
C ALA A 345 -62.47 -35.60 -4.85
N GLY A 346 -62.63 -34.42 -5.49
CA GLY A 346 -63.04 -34.08 -6.85
C GLY A 346 -63.23 -32.55 -7.04
N ALA A 347 -62.99 -32.09 -8.29
CA ALA A 347 -63.58 -30.98 -9.07
C ALA A 347 -63.79 -29.54 -8.55
N GLY A 348 -63.45 -28.56 -9.41
CA GLY A 348 -64.04 -27.20 -9.41
C GLY A 348 -63.26 -26.15 -10.22
N ASN A 349 -63.74 -25.82 -11.43
CA ASN A 349 -63.18 -24.91 -12.44
C ASN A 349 -63.56 -23.42 -12.19
N THR A 350 -62.79 -22.42 -12.66
CA THR A 350 -63.21 -21.32 -13.58
C THR A 350 -62.12 -20.25 -13.85
N THR A 351 -62.26 -19.64 -15.03
CA THR A 351 -61.41 -18.82 -15.91
C THR A 351 -61.31 -17.30 -15.64
N ALA A 352 -60.31 -16.68 -16.31
CA ALA A 352 -60.22 -15.34 -16.95
C ALA A 352 -59.03 -14.52 -16.42
N GLY A 353 -58.18 -13.80 -17.18
CA GLY A 353 -58.10 -13.39 -18.59
C GLY A 353 -57.20 -12.14 -18.65
N GLY A 354 -56.44 -11.93 -19.75
CA GLY A 354 -55.71 -10.68 -20.07
C GLY A 354 -54.18 -10.85 -20.21
N ASN A 355 -53.61 -11.05 -21.42
CA ASN A 355 -53.14 -10.05 -22.43
C ASN A 355 -52.20 -8.98 -21.83
N SER A 356 -51.00 -8.65 -22.35
CA SER A 356 -50.32 -8.82 -23.65
C SER A 356 -48.79 -8.74 -23.42
N ALA A 357 -47.95 -9.63 -23.97
CA ALA A 357 -47.16 -9.46 -25.21
C ALA A 357 -46.57 -8.05 -25.43
N GLY A 358 -45.27 -7.82 -25.68
CA GLY A 358 -44.16 -8.74 -26.00
C GLY A 358 -43.44 -8.28 -27.27
N GLY A 359 -42.14 -7.95 -27.15
CA GLY A 359 -41.09 -7.97 -28.20
C GLY A 359 -41.24 -7.08 -29.44
N ASN A 360 -40.21 -6.84 -30.25
CA ASN A 360 -38.80 -7.21 -30.22
C ASN A 360 -38.09 -6.42 -31.34
N THR A 361 -36.79 -6.14 -31.17
CA THR A 361 -35.69 -6.11 -32.17
C THR A 361 -35.86 -5.55 -33.60
N GLY A 362 -34.85 -4.79 -34.04
CA GLY A 362 -34.33 -4.90 -35.41
C GLY A 362 -33.65 -3.68 -36.04
N THR A 363 -32.31 -3.65 -35.95
CA THR A 363 -31.32 -3.42 -37.04
C THR A 363 -31.41 -2.31 -38.11
N SER A 364 -30.19 -1.80 -38.38
CA SER A 364 -29.56 -1.39 -39.67
C SER A 364 -29.68 0.05 -40.21
N THR A 365 -28.55 0.75 -40.12
CA THR A 365 -27.69 1.31 -41.20
C THR A 365 -28.25 2.23 -42.31
N THR A 366 -27.37 3.19 -42.65
CA THR A 366 -27.14 3.90 -43.93
C THR A 366 -27.92 5.19 -44.25
N ALA A 367 -27.22 6.31 -44.02
CA ALA A 367 -26.66 7.22 -45.04
C ALA A 367 -27.57 8.03 -45.99
N THR A 368 -27.25 9.34 -45.98
CA THR A 368 -27.11 10.31 -47.09
C THR A 368 -28.32 10.94 -47.78
N GLY A 369 -28.21 12.27 -47.92
CA GLY A 369 -28.77 13.08 -49.01
C GLY A 369 -29.83 14.08 -48.55
N SER A 370 -29.49 15.33 -48.23
CA SER A 370 -29.18 16.47 -49.13
C SER A 370 -30.41 17.18 -49.71
N GLY A 371 -30.37 18.51 -49.61
CA GLY A 371 -31.22 19.45 -50.34
C GLY A 371 -32.12 20.26 -49.41
N ASP A 372 -32.31 21.56 -49.56
CA ASP A 372 -31.82 22.56 -50.50
C ASP A 372 -32.36 23.91 -49.99
N ALA A 373 -31.77 25.01 -50.47
CA ALA A 373 -32.34 26.35 -50.66
C ALA A 373 -33.12 26.99 -49.48
N GLY A 374 -32.80 28.20 -49.02
CA GLY A 374 -32.32 29.35 -49.77
C GLY A 374 -33.00 30.62 -49.23
N ALA A 375 -32.63 31.76 -49.82
CA ALA A 375 -33.14 33.12 -49.59
C ALA A 375 -32.50 33.87 -48.39
N THR A 376 -31.44 34.66 -48.62
CA THR A 376 -31.43 36.08 -49.08
C THR A 376 -32.03 37.06 -48.06
N GLY A 377 -31.39 38.16 -47.67
CA GLY A 377 -30.11 38.72 -48.07
C GLY A 377 -29.99 40.19 -47.65
N SER A 378 -28.77 40.70 -47.80
CA SER A 378 -28.41 42.11 -48.03
C SER A 378 -28.49 43.06 -46.82
N ASN A 379 -27.61 44.05 -46.64
CA ASN A 379 -26.51 44.52 -47.48
C ASN A 379 -25.66 45.56 -46.72
N GLY A 380 -24.41 45.68 -47.16
CA GLY A 380 -23.66 46.95 -47.19
C GLY A 380 -22.64 47.13 -46.06
N GLY A 381 -21.35 47.28 -46.30
CA GLY A 381 -20.61 47.36 -47.56
C GLY A 381 -19.13 47.67 -47.29
N SER A 382 -18.28 47.17 -48.20
CA SER A 382 -17.05 47.75 -48.78
C SER A 382 -16.11 48.60 -47.92
N ALA A 383 -14.78 48.58 -48.09
CA ALA A 383 -13.85 47.81 -48.90
C ALA A 383 -12.43 48.19 -48.41
N VAL A 384 -11.50 47.34 -48.79
CA VAL A 384 -10.06 47.34 -48.51
C VAL A 384 -9.34 48.62 -48.97
N GLY A 385 -8.35 49.04 -48.18
CA GLY A 385 -7.26 49.93 -48.60
C GLY A 385 -6.03 49.73 -47.71
N ASN A 386 -4.97 49.14 -48.28
CA ASN A 386 -3.65 48.91 -47.69
C ASN A 386 -3.05 50.15 -47.01
N GLN A 387 -2.42 49.95 -45.85
CA GLN A 387 -1.19 50.66 -45.49
C GLN A 387 -0.38 49.90 -44.44
N GLN A 388 0.90 49.73 -44.75
CA GLN A 388 1.95 49.14 -43.97
C GLN A 388 2.54 50.19 -43.03
N ALA A 389 2.58 49.94 -41.72
CA ALA A 389 3.55 50.57 -40.81
C ALA A 389 3.50 49.98 -39.39
N ALA A 390 4.70 49.91 -38.80
CA ALA A 390 5.02 49.90 -37.38
C ALA A 390 4.82 48.58 -36.62
N SER A 391 5.89 47.79 -36.63
CA SER A 391 6.46 47.21 -35.42
C SER A 391 6.52 48.27 -34.31
N SER A 392 5.66 48.15 -33.31
CA SER A 392 5.82 48.82 -32.03
C SER A 392 6.22 47.78 -30.99
N ASP A 393 7.51 47.79 -30.66
CA ASP A 393 8.08 47.21 -29.46
C ASP A 393 7.19 47.52 -28.24
N ASN A 394 6.64 46.49 -27.62
CA ASN A 394 6.24 46.58 -26.21
C ASN A 394 7.44 46.16 -25.36
N ALA A 395 8.36 47.10 -25.22
CA ALA A 395 9.44 47.02 -24.23
C ALA A 395 8.83 47.16 -22.82
N GLY A 396 8.84 46.04 -22.09
CA GLY A 396 9.04 45.94 -20.64
C GLY A 396 8.23 46.85 -19.73
N ALA A 397 7.04 46.40 -19.33
CA ALA A 397 6.58 46.72 -17.99
C ALA A 397 7.57 46.09 -16.99
N GLN A 398 8.42 46.90 -16.35
CA GLN A 398 9.26 46.42 -15.26
C GLN A 398 8.34 45.98 -14.11
N THR A 399 8.08 44.68 -14.03
CA THR A 399 7.42 44.08 -12.87
C THR A 399 8.31 44.35 -11.67
N GLN A 400 7.84 45.16 -10.72
CA GLN A 400 8.57 45.38 -9.47
C GLN A 400 8.68 44.03 -8.76
N THR A 401 9.90 43.66 -8.38
CA THR A 401 10.21 42.43 -7.67
C THR A 401 10.70 42.74 -6.25
N ARG A 402 10.70 41.72 -5.39
CA ARG A 402 11.37 41.76 -4.10
C ARG A 402 12.22 40.51 -3.94
N THR A 403 13.32 40.66 -3.21
CA THR A 403 14.20 39.55 -2.88
C THR A 403 13.66 38.79 -1.68
N VAL A 404 13.52 37.47 -1.81
CA VAL A 404 13.14 36.55 -0.73
C VAL A 404 14.25 35.54 -0.53
N ALA A 405 14.75 35.44 0.70
CA ALA A 405 15.74 34.43 1.07
C ALA A 405 15.07 33.05 1.15
N THR A 406 15.60 32.07 0.43
CA THR A 406 15.15 30.68 0.46
C THR A 406 16.32 29.74 0.71
N MET A 407 16.05 28.47 1.00
CA MET A 407 17.10 27.46 1.15
C MET A 407 17.91 27.19 -0.12
N PHE A 408 17.39 27.59 -1.29
CA PHE A 408 18.09 27.51 -2.58
C PHE A 408 18.76 28.83 -2.96
N GLY A 409 18.86 29.77 -2.02
CA GLY A 409 19.41 31.11 -2.21
C GLY A 409 18.33 32.19 -2.34
N ASP A 410 18.78 33.41 -2.58
CA ASP A 410 17.90 34.55 -2.76
C ASP A 410 17.21 34.48 -4.13
N ILE A 411 15.88 34.63 -4.14
CA ILE A 411 15.08 34.67 -5.37
C ILE A 411 14.34 36.00 -5.49
N GLU A 412 14.11 36.43 -6.73
CA GLU A 412 13.27 37.59 -7.04
C GLU A 412 11.83 37.13 -7.26
N VAL A 413 10.93 37.57 -6.38
CA VAL A 413 9.48 37.31 -6.51
C VAL A 413 8.74 38.57 -6.92
N PRO A 414 7.63 38.49 -7.67
CA PRO A 414 6.82 39.67 -7.98
C PRO A 414 6.35 40.37 -6.71
N GLN A 415 6.35 41.70 -6.70
CA GLN A 415 5.91 42.47 -5.53
C GLN A 415 4.40 42.31 -5.26
N GLN A 416 3.63 42.02 -6.31
CA GLN A 416 2.20 41.73 -6.28
C GLN A 416 1.89 40.51 -7.17
N PRO A 417 2.14 39.29 -6.68
CA PRO A 417 1.82 38.08 -7.43
C PRO A 417 0.29 37.93 -7.55
N LYS A 418 -0.18 37.58 -8.73
CA LYS A 418 -1.61 37.48 -9.09
C LYS A 418 -2.08 36.04 -9.33
N ARG A 419 -1.17 35.15 -9.75
CA ARG A 419 -1.46 33.78 -10.13
C ARG A 419 -0.56 32.86 -9.32
N ILE A 420 -0.97 32.61 -8.08
CA ILE A 420 -0.17 31.88 -7.12
C ILE A 420 -0.61 30.42 -7.08
N ILE A 421 0.33 29.50 -7.16
CA ILE A 421 0.09 28.08 -6.87
C ILE A 421 0.65 27.77 -5.48
N VAL A 422 -0.13 27.03 -4.69
CA VAL A 422 0.20 26.72 -3.30
C VAL A 422 -0.12 25.26 -3.05
N ASP A 423 0.88 24.45 -2.67
CA ASP A 423 0.66 23.02 -2.42
C ASP A 423 0.47 22.63 -0.95
N LEU A 424 1.22 23.25 -0.02
CA LEU A 424 1.21 22.92 1.40
C LEU A 424 0.59 24.03 2.27
N TYR A 425 1.05 25.27 2.10
CA TYR A 425 0.74 26.39 3.01
C TYR A 425 -0.55 27.15 2.68
N LEU A 426 -1.59 26.43 2.24
CA LEU A 426 -2.82 27.09 1.76
C LEU A 426 -3.51 27.92 2.85
N GLY A 427 -3.63 27.39 4.08
CA GLY A 427 -4.24 28.11 5.19
C GLY A 427 -3.54 29.46 5.48
N SER A 428 -2.21 29.47 5.42
CA SER A 428 -1.41 30.69 5.59
C SER A 428 -1.64 31.72 4.48
N MET A 429 -1.87 31.27 3.25
CA MET A 429 -2.22 32.17 2.14
C MET A 429 -3.62 32.77 2.31
N ILE A 430 -4.60 31.94 2.66
CA ILE A 430 -5.97 32.38 2.91
C ILE A 430 -6.01 33.39 4.05
N ALA A 431 -5.26 33.16 5.14
CA ALA A 431 -5.12 34.08 6.26
C ALA A 431 -4.57 35.46 5.85
N LEU A 432 -3.69 35.51 4.85
CA LEU A 432 -3.16 36.73 4.25
C LEU A 432 -4.06 37.33 3.15
N GLY A 433 -5.27 36.79 2.97
CA GLY A 433 -6.22 37.23 1.95
C GLY A 433 -5.77 36.91 0.53
N ILE A 434 -5.12 35.76 0.34
CA ILE A 434 -4.63 35.28 -0.95
C ILE A 434 -5.36 33.99 -1.31
N THR A 435 -6.08 34.01 -2.42
CA THR A 435 -6.66 32.81 -3.05
C THR A 435 -5.75 32.35 -4.18
N PRO A 436 -5.23 31.10 -4.15
CA PRO A 436 -4.39 30.59 -5.23
C PRO A 436 -5.21 30.31 -6.49
N VAL A 437 -4.55 30.19 -7.63
CA VAL A 437 -5.18 29.71 -8.87
C VAL A 437 -5.18 28.18 -8.97
N GLY A 438 -4.34 27.51 -8.19
CA GLY A 438 -4.30 26.05 -8.14
C GLY A 438 -3.68 25.48 -6.86
N THR A 439 -4.21 24.34 -6.44
CA THR A 439 -3.77 23.61 -5.24
C THR A 439 -4.09 22.11 -5.37
N PRO A 440 -3.41 21.21 -4.65
CA PRO A 440 -3.70 19.77 -4.70
C PRO A 440 -5.11 19.41 -4.21
N GLU A 441 -5.64 18.29 -4.69
CA GLU A 441 -7.00 17.82 -4.40
C GLU A 441 -7.31 17.74 -2.88
N LEU A 442 -6.33 17.35 -2.05
CA LEU A 442 -6.54 17.21 -0.60
C LEU A 442 -6.87 18.56 0.07
N ASN A 443 -6.29 19.65 -0.42
CA ASN A 443 -6.58 20.99 0.07
C ASN A 443 -7.98 21.45 -0.34
N LEU A 444 -8.45 21.02 -1.51
CA LEU A 444 -9.80 21.30 -1.98
C LEU A 444 -10.89 20.61 -1.15
N LYS A 445 -10.52 19.55 -0.43
CA LYS A 445 -11.40 18.80 0.48
C LYS A 445 -11.35 19.29 1.93
N ASN A 446 -10.50 20.27 2.25
CA ASN A 446 -10.40 20.77 3.62
C ASN A 446 -11.66 21.58 3.99
N PRO A 447 -12.42 21.17 5.02
CA PRO A 447 -13.68 21.82 5.38
C PRO A 447 -13.48 23.29 5.81
N TYR A 448 -12.33 23.63 6.39
CA TYR A 448 -12.03 24.98 6.85
C TYR A 448 -11.80 25.98 5.71
N TYR A 449 -11.66 25.52 4.47
CA TYR A 449 -11.36 26.37 3.31
C TYR A 449 -12.55 26.58 2.37
N THR A 450 -13.69 25.91 2.61
CA THR A 450 -14.80 25.80 1.64
C THR A 450 -15.22 27.15 1.02
N GLU A 451 -15.25 28.23 1.82
CA GLU A 451 -15.64 29.57 1.35
C GLU A 451 -14.58 30.27 0.47
N PHE A 452 -13.32 29.83 0.55
CA PHE A 452 -12.16 30.47 -0.08
C PHE A 452 -11.71 29.78 -1.38
N LEU A 453 -12.26 28.62 -1.70
CA LEU A 453 -11.83 27.77 -2.82
C LEU A 453 -12.57 28.04 -4.14
N GLY A 454 -13.36 29.10 -4.21
CA GLY A 454 -14.08 29.48 -5.43
C GLY A 454 -13.13 29.77 -6.60
N GLY A 455 -13.15 28.90 -7.62
CA GLY A 455 -12.32 29.06 -8.83
C GLY A 455 -10.87 28.59 -8.70
N VAL A 456 -10.53 27.86 -7.63
CA VAL A 456 -9.21 27.22 -7.46
C VAL A 456 -9.19 25.88 -8.20
N GLU A 457 -8.20 25.67 -9.07
CA GLU A 457 -8.09 24.46 -9.88
C GLU A 457 -7.29 23.35 -9.18
N ASP A 458 -7.73 22.10 -9.36
CA ASP A 458 -7.01 20.92 -8.87
C ASP A 458 -5.76 20.65 -9.72
N ILE A 459 -4.57 20.71 -9.12
CA ILE A 459 -3.30 20.40 -9.79
C ILE A 459 -2.83 18.94 -9.60
N GLY A 460 -3.62 18.09 -8.96
CA GLY A 460 -3.32 16.68 -8.70
C GLY A 460 -3.07 16.39 -7.22
N GLU A 461 -2.35 15.31 -6.93
CA GLU A 461 -2.00 14.91 -5.57
C GLU A 461 -0.67 15.54 -5.13
N TYR A 462 -0.47 15.78 -3.83
CA TYR A 462 0.75 16.43 -3.31
C TYR A 462 2.05 15.71 -3.72
N GLU A 463 2.06 14.37 -3.75
CA GLU A 463 3.22 13.57 -4.17
C GLU A 463 3.38 13.47 -5.70
N THR A 464 2.31 13.72 -6.47
CA THR A 464 2.28 13.55 -7.92
C THR A 464 1.60 14.73 -8.61
N ILE A 465 2.04 15.95 -8.27
CA ILE A 465 1.53 17.18 -8.86
C ILE A 465 1.72 17.15 -10.39
N SER A 466 0.66 17.48 -11.13
CA SER A 466 0.70 17.55 -12.59
C SER A 466 1.35 18.85 -13.05
N LEU A 467 2.58 18.75 -13.54
CA LEU A 467 3.28 19.91 -14.13
C LEU A 467 2.53 20.51 -15.33
N GLU A 468 1.81 19.69 -16.10
CA GLU A 468 1.01 20.18 -17.23
C GLU A 468 -0.11 21.11 -16.75
N LYS A 469 -0.81 20.73 -15.68
CA LYS A 469 -1.84 21.58 -15.07
C LYS A 469 -1.23 22.86 -14.48
N VAL A 470 -0.10 22.74 -13.77
CA VAL A 470 0.63 23.89 -13.21
C VAL A 470 1.02 24.87 -14.31
N LEU A 471 1.56 24.38 -15.44
CA LEU A 471 1.92 25.20 -16.60
C LEU A 471 0.70 25.88 -17.23
N ALA A 472 -0.42 25.16 -17.39
CA ALA A 472 -1.65 25.69 -17.97
C ALA A 472 -2.27 26.83 -17.14
N LEU A 473 -1.96 26.88 -15.84
CA LEU A 473 -2.39 27.94 -14.95
C LEU A 473 -1.48 29.17 -15.00
N GLU A 474 -0.43 29.20 -15.82
CA GLU A 474 0.45 30.38 -16.01
C GLU A 474 0.77 31.12 -14.70
N PRO A 475 1.34 30.44 -13.68
CA PRO A 475 1.58 31.06 -12.38
C PRO A 475 2.68 32.12 -12.47
N ASP A 476 2.56 33.17 -11.66
CA ASP A 476 3.63 34.17 -11.46
C ASP A 476 4.38 33.99 -10.13
N LEU A 477 3.91 33.07 -9.28
CA LEU A 477 4.60 32.59 -8.08
C LEU A 477 4.14 31.17 -7.74
N ILE A 478 5.07 30.32 -7.30
CA ILE A 478 4.78 29.00 -6.74
C ILE A 478 5.28 28.96 -5.30
N ILE A 479 4.45 28.46 -4.38
CA ILE A 479 4.81 28.22 -2.98
C ILE A 479 4.66 26.74 -2.71
N THR A 480 5.76 26.09 -2.35
CA THR A 480 5.82 24.64 -2.20
C THR A 480 6.46 24.18 -0.89
N GLY A 481 5.92 23.09 -0.33
CA GLY A 481 6.57 22.32 0.73
C GLY A 481 7.51 21.22 0.23
N ASN A 482 7.57 21.01 -1.09
CA ASN A 482 8.26 19.88 -1.72
C ASN A 482 9.53 20.35 -2.43
N ASP A 483 10.67 20.20 -1.75
CA ASP A 483 11.99 20.55 -2.26
C ASP A 483 12.39 19.77 -3.53
N GLN A 484 11.89 18.55 -3.71
CA GLN A 484 12.18 17.72 -4.88
C GLN A 484 11.56 18.28 -6.18
N LEU A 485 10.51 19.10 -6.06
CA LEU A 485 9.87 19.73 -7.23
C LEU A 485 10.48 21.09 -7.58
N TYR A 486 11.45 21.59 -6.79
CA TYR A 486 12.04 22.91 -7.00
C TYR A 486 12.60 23.10 -8.42
N GLU A 487 13.38 22.15 -8.94
CA GLU A 487 13.96 22.27 -10.30
C GLU A 487 12.90 22.34 -11.40
N GLN A 488 11.73 21.74 -11.18
CA GLN A 488 10.64 21.71 -12.15
C GLN A 488 9.80 22.98 -12.03
N PHE A 489 9.44 23.40 -10.81
CA PHE A 489 8.67 24.62 -10.55
C PHE A 489 9.44 25.90 -10.87
N SER A 490 10.74 25.97 -10.57
CA SER A 490 11.58 27.13 -10.88
C SER A 490 11.71 27.41 -12.38
N LYS A 491 11.48 26.41 -13.24
CA LYS A 491 11.40 26.60 -14.70
C LYS A 491 10.08 27.21 -15.17
N ILE A 492 9.06 27.19 -14.31
CA ILE A 492 7.71 27.70 -14.59
C ILE A 492 7.57 29.12 -14.05
N ALA A 493 7.87 29.32 -12.75
CA ALA A 493 7.75 30.61 -12.08
C ALA A 493 8.72 30.70 -10.88
N PRO A 494 9.00 31.91 -10.34
CA PRO A 494 9.69 32.05 -9.07
C PRO A 494 9.04 31.14 -8.01
N THR A 495 9.86 30.36 -7.30
CA THR A 495 9.38 29.29 -6.43
C THR A 495 9.94 29.44 -5.02
N ILE A 496 9.06 29.72 -4.04
CA ILE A 496 9.41 29.71 -2.62
C ILE A 496 9.23 28.28 -2.11
N VAL A 497 10.32 27.69 -1.62
CA VAL A 497 10.30 26.36 -0.98
C VAL A 497 10.46 26.54 0.52
N VAL A 498 9.53 25.98 1.28
CA VAL A 498 9.64 25.87 2.74
C VAL A 498 9.23 24.44 3.14
N PRO A 499 10.17 23.53 3.44
CA PRO A 499 9.80 22.17 3.80
C PRO A 499 8.90 22.08 5.04
N PHE A 500 8.08 21.05 5.05
CA PHE A 500 7.18 20.78 6.15
C PHE A 500 7.94 20.70 7.50
N GLY A 501 7.42 21.41 8.51
CA GLY A 501 7.98 21.45 9.86
C GLY A 501 9.10 22.47 10.09
N GLU A 502 9.53 23.20 9.06
CA GLU A 502 10.49 24.32 9.22
C GLU A 502 9.86 25.46 10.02
N LEU A 503 8.61 25.81 9.68
CA LEU A 503 7.79 26.78 10.41
C LEU A 503 6.94 26.01 11.42
N LYS A 504 7.07 26.35 12.70
CA LYS A 504 6.58 25.49 13.80
C LYS A 504 5.18 25.84 14.30
N ASN A 505 4.68 27.02 13.96
CA ASN A 505 3.42 27.55 14.49
C ASN A 505 2.84 28.64 13.58
N ALA A 506 1.59 29.02 13.86
CA ALA A 506 0.88 30.06 13.13
C ALA A 506 1.63 31.41 13.08
N HIS A 507 2.25 31.84 14.18
CA HIS A 507 3.01 33.08 14.21
C HIS A 507 4.21 33.06 13.26
N GLU A 508 4.98 31.97 13.27
CA GLU A 508 6.12 31.79 12.35
C GLU A 508 5.65 31.74 10.90
N GLU A 509 4.60 30.98 10.59
CA GLU A 509 4.06 30.86 9.24
C GLU A 509 3.56 32.19 8.67
N ILE A 510 2.65 32.84 9.40
CA ILE A 510 2.01 34.07 8.95
C ILE A 510 3.03 35.21 8.90
N THR A 511 4.00 35.25 9.82
CA THR A 511 5.08 36.26 9.78
C THR A 511 6.01 36.03 8.59
N TYR A 512 6.43 34.80 8.33
CA TYR A 512 7.32 34.47 7.22
C TYR A 512 6.67 34.85 5.88
N PHE A 513 5.45 34.37 5.63
CA PHE A 513 4.75 34.65 4.38
C PHE A 513 4.28 36.10 4.28
N GLY A 514 3.93 36.73 5.41
CA GLY A 514 3.67 38.16 5.47
C GLY A 514 4.85 38.96 4.94
N LYS A 515 6.07 38.65 5.38
CA LYS A 515 7.29 39.31 4.87
C LYS A 515 7.59 38.92 3.43
N ALA A 516 7.53 37.64 3.08
CA ALA A 516 7.86 37.14 1.75
C ALA A 516 6.93 37.71 0.65
N LEU A 517 5.68 38.02 1.01
CA LEU A 517 4.66 38.51 0.08
C LEU A 517 4.33 40.01 0.27
N GLY A 518 5.02 40.71 1.17
CA GLY A 518 4.83 42.13 1.46
C GLY A 518 3.44 42.44 2.00
N ARG A 519 2.95 41.54 2.86
CA ARG A 519 1.66 41.54 3.54
C ARG A 519 1.85 41.61 5.06
N GLU A 520 2.92 42.25 5.54
CA GLU A 520 3.26 42.32 6.96
C GLU A 520 2.16 43.00 7.80
N VAL A 521 1.45 43.97 7.21
CA VAL A 521 0.31 44.63 7.87
C VAL A 521 -0.86 43.67 8.03
N ASP A 522 -1.19 42.91 6.98
CA ASP A 522 -2.26 41.91 7.01
C ASP A 522 -1.90 40.76 7.96
N ALA A 523 -0.65 40.28 7.89
CA ALA A 523 -0.10 39.27 8.77
C ALA A 523 -0.22 39.67 10.25
N LYS A 524 0.22 40.90 10.58
CA LYS A 524 0.09 41.42 11.94
C LYS A 524 -1.38 41.50 12.37
N LYS A 525 -2.25 42.03 11.52
CA LYS A 525 -3.68 42.15 11.83
C LYS A 525 -4.32 40.78 12.10
N TRP A 526 -4.00 39.78 11.28
CA TRP A 526 -4.52 38.42 11.44
C TRP A 526 -4.00 37.77 12.71
N LEU A 527 -2.71 37.92 13.03
CA LEU A 527 -2.13 37.39 14.26
C LEU A 527 -2.69 38.05 15.52
N ASP A 528 -2.92 39.37 15.50
CA ASP A 528 -3.56 40.07 16.62
C ASP A 528 -4.99 39.54 16.86
N ASP A 529 -5.78 39.27 15.80
CA ASP A 529 -7.11 38.65 15.90
C ASP A 529 -7.03 37.19 16.39
N TYR A 530 -6.09 36.40 15.84
CA TYR A 530 -5.82 35.03 16.25
C TYR A 530 -5.54 34.96 17.76
N ASP A 531 -4.58 35.76 18.25
CA ASP A 531 -4.20 35.77 19.67
C ASP A 531 -5.36 36.18 20.57
N GLN A 532 -6.15 37.18 20.15
CA GLN A 532 -7.34 37.59 20.89
C GLN A 532 -8.38 36.47 21.00
N ARG A 533 -8.64 35.75 19.90
CA ARG A 533 -9.62 34.66 19.86
C ARG A 533 -9.17 33.45 20.64
N ILE A 534 -7.91 33.06 20.53
CA ILE A 534 -7.32 31.99 21.35
C ILE A 534 -7.37 32.35 22.85
N ALA A 535 -7.06 33.60 23.20
CA ALA A 535 -7.16 34.06 24.59
C ALA A 535 -8.61 33.98 25.11
N SER A 536 -9.59 34.42 24.31
CA SER A 536 -11.00 34.34 24.67
C SER A 536 -11.49 32.90 24.81
N ALA A 537 -11.06 32.00 23.92
CA ALA A 537 -11.35 30.57 24.02
C ALA A 537 -10.79 29.98 25.31
N ARG A 538 -9.51 30.25 25.61
CA ARG A 538 -8.84 29.80 26.83
C ARG A 538 -9.54 30.31 28.10
N GLU A 539 -9.90 31.59 28.15
CA GLU A 539 -10.63 32.17 29.29
C GLU A 539 -11.98 31.47 29.48
N SER A 540 -12.75 31.25 28.41
CA SER A 540 -14.03 30.57 28.49
C SER A 540 -13.93 29.12 28.96
N VAL A 541 -12.85 28.41 28.60
CA VAL A 541 -12.59 27.05 29.06
C VAL A 541 -12.22 27.05 30.54
N ALA A 542 -11.37 27.98 30.99
CA ALA A 542 -10.94 28.09 32.38
C ALA A 542 -12.09 28.44 33.36
N GLU A 543 -13.17 29.05 32.88
CA GLU A 543 -14.37 29.29 33.70
C GLU A 543 -15.13 28.00 34.09
N VAL A 544 -14.99 26.93 33.28
CA VAL A 544 -15.80 25.71 33.40
C VAL A 544 -14.97 24.47 33.72
N ILE A 545 -13.73 24.43 33.23
CA ILE A 545 -12.80 23.32 33.36
C ILE A 545 -11.73 23.67 34.39
N ALA A 546 -11.44 22.73 35.29
CA ALA A 546 -10.41 22.92 36.33
C ALA A 546 -9.01 23.03 35.70
N ASP A 547 -8.14 23.87 36.30
CA ASP A 547 -6.77 24.13 35.82
C ASP A 547 -5.89 22.86 35.77
N ASP A 548 -6.19 21.87 36.60
CA ASP A 548 -5.48 20.59 36.67
C ASP A 548 -6.13 19.46 35.85
N ALA A 549 -7.20 19.76 35.12
CA ALA A 549 -7.89 18.79 34.29
C ALA A 549 -6.97 18.24 33.19
N VAL A 550 -6.98 16.93 33.05
CA VAL A 550 -6.15 16.18 32.11
C VAL A 550 -6.94 15.82 30.86
N PHE A 551 -6.36 16.07 29.70
CA PHE A 551 -6.95 15.80 28.39
C PHE A 551 -6.12 14.76 27.65
N SER A 552 -6.80 13.83 26.99
CA SER A 552 -6.19 12.88 26.07
C SER A 552 -6.72 13.10 24.66
N ILE A 553 -5.84 13.03 23.68
CA ILE A 553 -6.20 13.08 22.26
C ILE A 553 -5.99 11.70 21.68
N MET A 554 -7.05 11.11 21.16
CA MET A 554 -7.06 9.71 20.73
C MET A 554 -7.70 9.54 19.37
N GLN A 555 -7.30 8.49 18.65
CA GLN A 555 -7.98 8.01 17.46
C GLN A 555 -8.21 6.51 17.59
N TYR A 556 -9.45 6.09 17.39
CA TYR A 556 -9.80 4.69 17.34
C TYR A 556 -9.54 4.11 15.94
N ASN A 557 -8.88 2.95 15.85
CA ASN A 557 -8.78 2.18 14.62
C ASN A 557 -8.99 0.68 14.89
N LYS A 558 -9.18 -0.14 13.84
CA LYS A 558 -9.45 -1.59 13.97
C LYS A 558 -8.33 -2.42 14.61
N LYS A 559 -7.13 -1.86 14.79
CA LYS A 559 -5.93 -2.54 15.31
C LYS A 559 -5.52 -2.07 16.71
N GLY A 560 -6.13 -1.00 17.23
CA GLY A 560 -5.82 -0.43 18.53
C GLY A 560 -6.18 1.06 18.62
N VAL A 561 -5.60 1.73 19.61
CA VAL A 561 -5.85 3.16 19.87
C VAL A 561 -4.57 3.93 19.62
N LEU A 562 -4.67 5.00 18.82
CA LEU A 562 -3.59 5.94 18.65
C LEU A 562 -3.76 7.10 19.63
N VAL A 563 -2.68 7.54 20.26
CA VAL A 563 -2.65 8.68 21.19
C VAL A 563 -1.70 9.74 20.65
N PHE A 564 -2.10 11.01 20.69
CA PHE A 564 -1.42 12.12 20.02
C PHE A 564 -0.85 13.14 21.00
N GLY A 565 0.33 13.68 20.66
CA GLY A 565 0.98 14.79 21.34
C GLY A 565 0.47 16.16 20.89
N ASP A 566 1.27 17.20 21.13
CA ASP A 566 0.94 18.60 20.87
C ASP A 566 1.20 19.06 19.43
N ASN A 567 1.84 18.24 18.60
CA ASN A 567 2.30 18.65 17.28
C ASN A 567 2.16 17.56 16.19
N PHE A 568 1.04 16.85 16.16
CA PHE A 568 0.75 15.82 15.13
C PHE A 568 -0.67 15.92 14.53
N GLY A 569 -1.28 17.12 14.56
CA GLY A 569 -2.68 17.31 14.18
C GLY A 569 -3.61 16.61 15.18
N ARG A 570 -4.81 16.24 14.74
CA ARG A 570 -5.88 15.63 15.57
C ARG A 570 -6.34 16.52 16.73
N GLY A 571 -6.04 17.81 16.65
CA GLY A 571 -6.24 18.79 17.72
C GLY A 571 -5.08 18.91 18.72
N GLY A 572 -3.92 18.27 18.48
CA GLY A 572 -2.74 18.41 19.34
C GLY A 572 -2.39 19.87 19.63
N GLN A 573 -2.26 20.66 18.56
CA GLN A 573 -1.96 22.09 18.63
C GLN A 573 -3.09 22.87 19.32
N ALA A 574 -4.34 22.55 19.03
CA ALA A 574 -5.50 23.22 19.61
C ALA A 574 -5.62 22.98 21.12
N VAL A 575 -5.52 21.72 21.56
CA VAL A 575 -5.72 21.30 22.96
C VAL A 575 -4.53 21.68 23.83
N TYR A 576 -3.31 21.23 23.46
CA TYR A 576 -2.16 21.34 24.35
C TYR A 576 -1.38 22.65 24.17
N THR A 577 -1.34 23.22 22.96
CA THR A 577 -0.61 24.47 22.71
C THR A 577 -1.51 25.69 22.86
N ALA A 578 -2.61 25.77 22.10
CA ALA A 578 -3.47 26.94 22.03
C ALA A 578 -4.32 27.13 23.29
N LEU A 579 -5.09 26.10 23.70
CA LEU A 579 -5.83 26.13 24.96
C LEU A 579 -4.94 25.94 26.19
N GLY A 580 -3.79 25.27 26.04
CA GLY A 580 -2.84 25.06 27.14
C GLY A 580 -3.29 23.99 28.15
N LEU A 581 -4.14 23.05 27.72
CA LEU A 581 -4.66 21.97 28.55
C LEU A 581 -3.58 20.92 28.84
N GLN A 582 -3.73 20.18 29.93
CA GLN A 582 -2.67 19.28 30.39
C GLN A 582 -2.80 17.86 29.80
N PRO A 583 -1.73 17.27 29.26
CA PRO A 583 -1.71 15.86 28.87
C PRO A 583 -1.56 14.94 30.10
N PRO A 584 -1.79 13.61 29.97
CA PRO A 584 -1.61 12.66 31.07
C PRO A 584 -0.19 12.68 31.63
N ALA A 585 -0.03 13.11 32.88
CA ALA A 585 1.27 13.36 33.50
C ALA A 585 2.19 12.12 33.47
N ALA A 586 1.62 10.92 33.66
CA ALA A 586 2.36 9.65 33.66
C ALA A 586 3.08 9.36 32.32
N LYS A 587 2.53 9.87 31.21
CA LYS A 587 3.01 9.61 29.84
C LYS A 587 3.38 10.88 29.09
N LYS A 588 3.35 12.05 29.74
CA LYS A 588 3.59 13.36 29.11
C LYS A 588 4.91 13.40 28.36
N GLU A 589 6.02 12.98 28.97
CA GLU A 589 7.34 13.04 28.34
C GLU A 589 7.41 12.14 27.10
N GLU A 590 6.91 10.91 27.21
CA GLU A 590 6.86 9.96 26.10
C GLU A 590 5.95 10.48 24.97
N LEU A 591 4.76 10.98 25.31
CA LEU A 591 3.78 11.47 24.35
C LEU A 591 4.26 12.73 23.61
N MET A 592 4.89 13.67 24.31
CA MET A 592 5.44 14.88 23.69
C MET A 592 6.74 14.60 22.92
N THR A 593 7.45 13.52 23.22
CA THR A 593 8.64 13.13 22.46
C THR A 593 8.26 12.37 21.19
N GLU A 594 7.38 11.38 21.30
CA GLU A 594 7.04 10.49 20.20
C GLU A 594 5.91 11.04 19.30
N GLN A 595 5.10 11.99 19.81
CA GLN A 595 4.00 12.69 19.14
C GLN A 595 2.83 11.80 18.68
N LEU A 596 3.06 10.52 18.44
CA LEU A 596 2.10 9.49 18.08
C LEU A 596 2.51 8.15 18.68
N LEU A 597 1.62 7.59 19.51
CA LEU A 597 1.80 6.29 20.15
C LEU A 597 0.65 5.36 19.79
N GLU A 598 0.95 4.12 19.42
CA GLU A 598 -0.04 3.05 19.31
C GLU A 598 -0.10 2.30 20.64
N VAL A 599 -1.30 2.24 21.22
CA VAL A 599 -1.53 1.74 22.58
C VAL A 599 -2.55 0.61 22.51
N SER A 600 -2.26 -0.50 23.20
CA SER A 600 -3.21 -1.59 23.35
C SER A 600 -4.34 -1.20 24.32
N GLU A 601 -5.50 -1.83 24.19
CA GLU A 601 -6.64 -1.52 25.05
C GLU A 601 -6.35 -1.75 26.54
N GLU A 602 -5.48 -2.72 26.86
CA GLU A 602 -5.05 -3.00 28.24
C GLU A 602 -4.26 -1.86 28.88
N ALA A 603 -3.50 -1.11 28.08
CA ALA A 603 -2.67 0.01 28.55
C ALA A 603 -3.42 1.35 28.55
N LEU A 604 -4.66 1.41 28.04
CA LEU A 604 -5.46 2.64 27.96
C LEU A 604 -5.54 3.42 29.28
N PRO A 605 -5.70 2.80 30.47
CA PRO A 605 -5.80 3.55 31.72
C PRO A 605 -4.58 4.45 32.01
N GLU A 606 -3.40 4.17 31.43
CA GLU A 606 -2.20 5.01 31.59
C GLU A 606 -2.20 6.26 30.70
N TYR A 607 -3.01 6.27 29.64
CA TYR A 607 -3.06 7.33 28.62
C TYR A 607 -4.38 8.11 28.64
N VAL A 608 -5.31 7.77 29.53
CA VAL A 608 -6.63 8.40 29.64
C VAL A 608 -6.61 9.47 30.73
N GLY A 609 -6.98 10.70 30.36
CA GLY A 609 -7.23 11.83 31.27
C GLY A 609 -8.69 11.94 31.73
N ASP A 610 -9.02 13.08 32.32
CA ASP A 610 -10.38 13.45 32.73
C ASP A 610 -11.33 13.67 31.54
N TYR A 611 -10.75 14.04 30.40
CA TYR A 611 -11.44 14.33 29.14
C TYR A 611 -10.73 13.65 27.97
N ILE A 612 -11.51 13.23 26.97
CA ILE A 612 -10.99 12.65 25.72
C ILE A 612 -11.50 13.45 24.54
N ILE A 613 -10.58 13.91 23.69
CA ILE A 613 -10.86 14.36 22.33
C ILE A 613 -10.55 13.19 21.39
N MET A 614 -11.60 12.62 20.80
CA MET A 614 -11.55 11.39 20.02
C MET A 614 -11.75 11.68 18.53
N THR A 615 -10.86 11.20 17.68
CA THR A 615 -11.12 11.10 16.24
C THR A 615 -11.67 9.71 15.93
N THR A 616 -12.86 9.63 15.33
CA THR A 616 -13.51 8.36 14.99
C THR A 616 -14.51 8.52 13.85
N GLU A 617 -14.53 7.56 12.92
CA GLU A 617 -15.57 7.42 11.88
C GLU A 617 -16.45 6.18 12.10
N GLU A 618 -15.98 5.24 12.93
CA GLU A 618 -16.53 3.89 13.02
C GLU A 618 -17.26 3.65 14.35
N VAL A 619 -16.91 4.40 15.39
CA VAL A 619 -17.41 4.18 16.75
C VAL A 619 -18.20 5.39 17.23
N THR A 620 -19.43 5.15 17.68
CA THR A 620 -20.29 6.16 18.31
C THR A 620 -20.01 6.26 19.81
N LEU A 621 -20.37 7.39 20.42
CA LEU A 621 -20.30 7.54 21.88
C LEU A 621 -21.11 6.47 22.63
N GLU A 622 -22.26 6.07 22.09
CA GLU A 622 -23.03 4.93 22.62
C GLU A 622 -22.28 3.60 22.47
N GLY A 623 -21.54 3.42 21.38
CA GLY A 623 -20.66 2.28 21.18
C GLY A 623 -19.60 2.17 22.28
N LEU A 624 -18.93 3.28 22.62
CA LEU A 624 -17.94 3.33 23.70
C LEU A 624 -18.54 2.98 25.07
N LYS A 625 -19.77 3.42 25.34
CA LYS A 625 -20.49 3.10 26.59
C LYS A 625 -20.87 1.62 26.71
N ASN A 626 -21.01 0.93 25.58
CA ASN A 626 -21.35 -0.50 25.54
C ASN A 626 -20.12 -1.41 25.42
N ASP A 627 -18.94 -0.84 25.23
CA ASP A 627 -17.71 -1.59 25.07
C ASP A 627 -17.14 -2.08 26.42
N PRO A 628 -16.65 -3.33 26.54
CA PRO A 628 -16.18 -3.90 27.80
C PRO A 628 -14.99 -3.19 28.45
N VAL A 629 -14.14 -2.54 27.67
CA VAL A 629 -12.96 -1.81 28.17
C VAL A 629 -13.31 -0.34 28.32
N TRP A 630 -13.83 0.30 27.28
CA TRP A 630 -14.08 1.74 27.29
C TRP A 630 -15.15 2.17 28.30
N SER A 631 -16.19 1.37 28.50
CA SER A 631 -17.23 1.66 29.51
C SER A 631 -16.69 1.71 30.95
N THR A 632 -15.49 1.16 31.19
CA THR A 632 -14.84 1.20 32.50
C THR A 632 -14.05 2.48 32.75
N LEU A 633 -13.77 3.28 31.71
CA LEU A 633 -12.99 4.51 31.80
C LEU A 633 -13.84 5.67 32.33
N ASP A 634 -13.28 6.46 33.24
CA ASP A 634 -13.98 7.57 33.88
C ASP A 634 -14.49 8.66 32.90
N PRO A 635 -13.76 9.14 31.89
CA PRO A 635 -14.31 10.09 30.94
C PRO A 635 -15.51 9.54 30.15
N VAL A 636 -15.55 8.23 29.87
CA VAL A 636 -16.68 7.60 29.16
C VAL A 636 -17.92 7.54 30.07
N LYS A 637 -17.75 7.20 31.34
CA LYS A 637 -18.85 7.16 32.33
C LYS A 637 -19.45 8.55 32.60
N ASN A 638 -18.64 9.59 32.51
CA ASN A 638 -19.01 10.96 32.87
C ASN A 638 -19.35 11.84 31.66
N ASP A 639 -19.55 11.26 30.46
CA ASP A 639 -19.87 11.99 29.23
C ASP A 639 -18.84 13.07 28.86
N ARG A 640 -17.56 12.77 29.08
CA ARG A 640 -16.40 13.66 28.82
C ARG A 640 -15.58 13.20 27.61
N VAL A 641 -16.26 12.61 26.63
CA VAL A 641 -15.65 12.21 25.35
C VAL A 641 -16.28 13.06 24.26
N PHE A 642 -15.45 13.83 23.56
CA PHE A 642 -15.85 14.67 22.44
C PHE A 642 -15.27 14.09 21.16
N THR A 643 -16.07 14.05 20.09
CA THR A 643 -15.69 13.34 18.86
C THR A 643 -15.59 14.28 17.67
N TRP A 644 -14.50 14.14 16.91
CA TRP A 644 -14.36 14.63 15.54
C TRP A 644 -14.41 13.49 14.52
N SER A 645 -14.85 13.82 13.32
CA SER A 645 -14.52 13.08 12.10
C SER A 645 -13.06 13.35 11.69
N SER A 646 -12.48 12.41 10.97
CA SER A 646 -11.08 12.45 10.53
C SER A 646 -10.81 13.62 9.58
N ASP A 647 -11.81 14.02 8.79
CA ASP A 647 -11.71 15.18 7.89
C ASP A 647 -11.62 16.52 8.63
N HIS A 648 -12.10 16.64 9.87
CA HIS A 648 -11.99 17.87 10.65
C HIS A 648 -10.72 17.91 11.51
N SER A 649 -10.32 16.76 12.05
CA SER A 649 -9.20 16.69 13.01
C SER A 649 -7.83 16.57 12.35
N TRP A 650 -7.74 16.13 11.09
CA TRP A 650 -6.45 15.88 10.42
C TRP A 650 -5.57 17.12 10.30
N TYR A 651 -6.17 18.29 10.03
CA TYR A 651 -5.46 19.52 9.68
C TYR A 651 -4.85 20.23 10.89
N PHE A 652 -3.77 20.98 10.66
CA PHE A 652 -2.98 21.67 11.71
C PHE A 652 -2.49 23.07 11.27
N ASP A 653 -2.90 23.55 10.11
CA ASP A 653 -2.53 24.88 9.63
C ASP A 653 -3.15 25.98 10.49
N PRO A 654 -2.77 27.26 10.31
CA PRO A 654 -3.22 28.34 11.21
C PRO A 654 -4.75 28.50 11.29
N ILE A 655 -5.46 28.29 10.18
CA ILE A 655 -6.93 28.42 10.15
C ILE A 655 -7.58 27.21 10.84
N ALA A 656 -7.10 26.00 10.55
CA ALA A 656 -7.59 24.80 11.21
C ALA A 656 -7.35 24.85 12.72
N THR A 657 -6.15 25.24 13.16
CA THR A 657 -5.81 25.34 14.60
C THR A 657 -6.71 26.33 15.33
N LEU A 658 -6.98 27.51 14.73
CA LEU A 658 -7.90 28.49 15.29
C LEU A 658 -9.31 27.92 15.41
N SER A 659 -9.84 27.36 14.32
CA SER A 659 -11.21 26.84 14.25
C SER A 659 -11.41 25.67 15.21
N GLN A 660 -10.49 24.71 15.22
CA GLN A 660 -10.48 23.58 16.15
C GLN A 660 -10.44 24.03 17.61
N THR A 661 -9.65 25.07 17.92
CA THR A 661 -9.57 25.62 19.29
C THR A 661 -10.91 26.18 19.75
N GLU A 662 -11.59 26.94 18.88
CA GLU A 662 -12.90 27.52 19.18
C GLU A 662 -14.00 26.44 19.28
N GLU A 663 -13.96 25.43 18.42
CA GLU A 663 -14.87 24.28 18.48
C GLU A 663 -14.72 23.51 19.79
N ILE A 664 -13.49 23.17 20.18
CA ILE A 664 -13.23 22.49 21.45
C ILE A 664 -13.68 23.36 22.62
N ALA A 665 -13.39 24.67 22.61
CA ALA A 665 -13.84 25.56 23.66
C ALA A 665 -15.37 25.62 23.76
N ALA A 666 -16.07 25.63 22.62
CA ALA A 666 -17.53 25.58 22.58
C ALA A 666 -18.08 24.27 23.15
N TRP A 667 -17.48 23.13 22.80
CA TRP A 667 -17.83 21.82 23.37
C TRP A 667 -17.67 21.77 24.89
N LEU A 668 -16.52 22.22 25.39
CA LEU A 668 -16.20 22.20 26.82
C LEU A 668 -17.08 23.15 27.64
N THR A 669 -17.54 24.25 27.04
CA THR A 669 -18.42 25.23 27.68
C THR A 669 -19.91 24.95 27.49
N GLY A 670 -20.26 23.88 26.76
CA GLY A 670 -21.66 23.53 26.46
C GLY A 670 -22.37 24.54 25.56
N LYS A 671 -21.64 25.40 24.87
CA LYS A 671 -22.18 26.32 23.86
C LYS A 671 -22.37 25.53 22.57
N SER A 672 -23.60 25.44 22.06
CA SER A 672 -23.91 24.73 20.82
C SER A 672 -23.01 25.23 19.68
N THR A 673 -22.14 24.36 19.17
CA THR A 673 -21.54 24.52 17.85
C THR A 673 -22.66 24.38 16.83
N LYS A 674 -22.76 25.34 15.90
CA LYS A 674 -23.55 25.11 14.68
C LYS A 674 -22.82 24.01 13.91
N GLN A 675 -23.34 22.80 13.96
CA GLN A 675 -23.01 21.76 12.98
C GLN A 675 -23.56 22.14 11.61
#